data_AF-A0A957HWB4-F1
#
_entry.id   AF-A0A957HWB4-F1
#
_cell.length_a   1.000
_cell.length_b   1.000
_cell.length_c   1.000
_cell.angle_alpha   90.00
_cell.angle_beta   90.00
_cell.angle_gamma   90.00
#
_symmetry.space_group_name_H-M   'P 1'
#
loop_
_entity.id
_entity.type
_entity.pdbx_description
1 polymer ?
#
loop_
_entity_poly.entity_id
_entity_poly.type
_entity_poly.pdbx_seq_one_letter_code
_entity_poly.pdbx_strand_id
1 'polypeptide(L)'
;MHQGNATALSGTETTSKQDLPDVQQADDAATPTPDEGEIPVVPIDHTEIEILQQEFATGPEVTAACLSCHTESAKEIQATTHWTWEYENPDTGQLLGKQNVINNFCVAIESNEPRCTSCHTGYGWTDNTFDFSVEENVDCLVCHDTTGTYKKFPTAAGHPTYEPKEFPPGSGTIWEPPDLAYVAQNIGNTSRETCGACHFSGGGADGVKHGDMDSSLTNPDHQLDVHMDAAGLNFTCTECHTSDGHEVSGSRYSMNSTDEETCESCHTAEPHQYDMLNQHIDRIACQTCHIPEYARGDVPTKMFWDWSEAGELNEDGSIILRTDPETGHLIYDSRKGSFEYGEDVVPDYIWFNGEVEYTLLEDEIDPGQTVVINPPQGSIDEASARIWPMKIFEAIQPYDSGNNTLVIPHLFGKDEAAYWTSFDWGPAIEAGMAYAGADYSGEYGFIGTRMYWPITHMVAPAEEALDCGDCHTAEDGRLDFAALGYSEDAAERLTNFPPTVLIEGLDAPHYASQYCLECHEDQHAEWLGSTHGDKGVGCVNCHQLEDENNEHPTVAYTIDKSGEVCGACHLNEHNDWELSAHANGENPIACVDCHYPHTQEQRIGNGNNNICENCHEDELMDSHDSTHFAAGMSCLDCHKNTEKNTGHTFDVASDTCVLCHGQDAH
;
A
#
# COMPACT_ATOMS: atom_id res chain seq x y z
N MET A 1 -3.87 3.59 63.32
CA MET A 1 -3.02 3.38 64.51
C MET A 1 -3.11 1.93 64.92
N HIS A 2 -1.95 1.25 64.93
CA HIS A 2 -1.52 0.14 65.82
C HIS A 2 -2.51 -0.99 66.21
N GLN A 3 -2.14 -2.25 66.35
CA GLN A 3 -0.93 -3.08 66.18
C GLN A 3 -1.34 -4.47 66.74
N GLY A 4 -0.64 -5.52 66.35
CA GLY A 4 -0.66 -6.83 67.03
C GLY A 4 -0.18 -7.95 66.10
N ASN A 5 1.10 -8.02 65.69
CA ASN A 5 2.24 -8.69 66.37
C ASN A 5 1.92 -10.14 66.81
N ALA A 6 2.71 -11.18 66.56
CA ALA A 6 4.07 -11.42 66.03
C ALA A 6 4.12 -12.93 65.63
N THR A 7 5.10 -13.57 64.98
CA THR A 7 6.57 -13.58 65.15
C THR A 7 7.16 -14.54 64.09
N ALA A 8 8.39 -14.29 63.66
CA ALA A 8 9.16 -15.06 62.68
C ALA A 8 9.79 -16.37 63.23
N LEU A 9 10.14 -17.33 62.34
CA LEU A 9 11.53 -17.74 62.05
C LEU A 9 11.66 -18.98 61.12
N SER A 10 12.43 -18.77 60.04
CA SER A 10 13.47 -19.63 59.41
C SER A 10 13.20 -21.05 58.88
N GLY A 11 13.63 -21.30 57.63
CA GLY A 11 14.03 -22.62 57.14
C GLY A 11 14.04 -22.76 55.62
N THR A 12 15.23 -22.70 55.02
CA THR A 12 15.61 -22.93 53.62
C THR A 12 15.54 -24.39 53.19
N GLU A 13 15.13 -24.66 51.94
CA GLU A 13 15.87 -25.44 50.88
C GLU A 13 14.92 -26.06 49.82
N THR A 14 15.02 -25.49 48.61
CA THR A 14 15.16 -26.12 47.27
C THR A 14 14.61 -27.52 46.96
N THR A 15 13.84 -27.62 45.88
CA THR A 15 13.97 -28.62 44.78
C THR A 15 13.14 -28.10 43.57
N SER A 16 13.80 -27.69 42.49
CA SER A 16 14.02 -28.46 41.25
C SER A 16 12.80 -28.45 40.29
N LYS A 17 12.68 -27.41 39.47
CA LYS A 17 11.96 -27.48 38.18
C LYS A 17 12.88 -28.20 37.18
N GLN A 18 12.36 -29.23 36.52
CA GLN A 18 13.05 -29.96 35.46
C GLN A 18 13.00 -29.17 34.15
N ASP A 19 14.15 -29.11 33.51
CA ASP A 19 14.48 -28.39 32.29
C ASP A 19 13.71 -28.91 31.06
N LEU A 20 13.16 -27.98 30.28
CA LEU A 20 12.84 -28.14 28.87
C LEU A 20 14.13 -27.84 28.07
N PRO A 21 14.38 -28.52 26.93
CA PRO A 21 15.62 -28.33 26.19
C PRO A 21 15.67 -26.94 25.53
N ASP A 22 16.79 -26.25 25.73
CA ASP A 22 17.19 -25.03 25.03
C ASP A 22 17.04 -25.22 23.51
N VAL A 23 16.14 -24.45 22.90
CA VAL A 23 16.22 -24.14 21.48
C VAL A 23 17.37 -23.14 21.34
N GLN A 24 18.51 -23.62 20.86
CA GLN A 24 19.62 -22.76 20.47
C GLN A 24 19.11 -21.76 19.43
N GLN A 25 19.03 -20.49 19.83
CA GLN A 25 19.08 -19.36 18.90
C GLN A 25 20.30 -19.60 18.00
N ALA A 26 20.05 -19.74 16.70
CA ALA A 26 21.08 -19.62 15.69
C ALA A 26 21.44 -18.13 15.58
N ASP A 27 22.21 -17.64 16.54
CA ASP A 27 23.00 -16.43 16.40
C ASP A 27 24.14 -16.70 15.43
N ASP A 28 23.85 -16.62 14.13
CA ASP A 28 24.85 -16.41 13.08
C ASP A 28 24.24 -15.51 12.00
N ALA A 29 23.71 -14.36 12.41
CA ALA A 29 23.69 -13.20 11.53
C ALA A 29 25.14 -12.76 11.36
N ALA A 30 25.71 -13.07 10.19
CA ALA A 30 26.99 -12.54 9.79
C ALA A 30 26.91 -11.01 9.89
N THR A 31 27.63 -10.46 10.87
CA THR A 31 27.90 -9.02 10.93
C THR A 31 28.57 -8.67 9.61
N PRO A 32 28.04 -7.71 8.82
CA PRO A 32 28.74 -7.28 7.63
C PRO A 32 30.10 -6.78 8.08
N THR A 33 31.16 -7.43 7.59
CA THR A 33 32.51 -6.92 7.72
C THR A 33 32.53 -5.52 7.11
N PRO A 34 33.05 -4.49 7.81
CA PRO A 34 33.18 -3.16 7.23
C PRO A 34 33.95 -3.29 5.93
N ASP A 35 33.42 -2.74 4.84
CA ASP A 35 34.14 -2.67 3.58
C ASP A 35 35.50 -1.99 3.85
N GLU A 36 36.59 -2.71 3.62
CA GLU A 36 37.95 -2.20 3.80
C GLU A 36 38.24 -1.20 2.65
N GLY A 37 37.61 -0.03 2.72
CA GLY A 37 37.67 0.99 1.67
C GLY A 37 37.03 2.33 1.99
N GLU A 38 36.08 2.43 2.91
CA GLU A 38 35.46 3.71 3.23
C GLU A 38 36.40 4.62 4.01
N ILE A 39 36.73 5.76 3.40
CA ILE A 39 37.37 6.88 4.07
C ILE A 39 36.36 7.37 5.12
N PRO A 40 36.70 7.39 6.43
CA PRO A 40 35.78 7.88 7.44
C PRO A 40 35.42 9.33 7.13
N VAL A 41 34.14 9.58 6.84
CA VAL A 41 33.59 10.93 6.69
C VAL A 41 33.69 11.59 8.04
N VAL A 42 34.64 12.52 8.20
CA VAL A 42 34.75 13.32 9.43
C VAL A 42 33.64 14.36 9.36
N PRO A 43 32.68 14.38 10.31
CA PRO A 43 31.63 15.40 10.33
C PRO A 43 32.27 16.78 10.41
N ILE A 44 31.96 17.64 9.46
CA ILE A 44 32.41 19.04 9.47
C ILE A 44 31.45 19.81 10.38
N ASP A 45 32.00 20.46 11.39
CA ASP A 45 31.25 21.36 12.26
C ASP A 45 31.03 22.70 11.56
N HIS A 46 29.80 22.93 11.09
CA HIS A 46 29.42 24.14 10.36
C HIS A 46 29.46 25.41 11.24
N THR A 47 29.44 25.29 12.57
CA THR A 47 29.54 26.43 13.50
C THR A 47 30.94 27.07 13.48
N GLU A 48 31.97 26.30 13.09
CA GLU A 48 33.37 26.74 13.02
C GLU A 48 33.75 27.33 11.65
N ILE A 49 32.81 27.36 10.68
CA ILE A 49 33.06 27.85 9.32
C ILE A 49 32.86 29.36 9.25
N GLU A 50 33.92 30.12 8.93
CA GLU A 50 33.92 31.59 8.90
C GLU A 50 32.84 32.19 7.99
N ILE A 51 32.60 31.60 6.80
CA ILE A 51 31.58 32.11 5.86
C ILE A 51 30.14 31.94 6.38
N LEU A 52 29.90 31.06 7.37
CA LEU A 52 28.58 30.85 7.98
C LEU A 52 28.35 31.68 9.25
N GLN A 53 29.39 32.37 9.75
CA GLN A 53 29.33 33.24 10.93
C GLN A 53 28.86 34.67 10.61
N GLN A 54 28.59 34.97 9.34
CA GLN A 54 28.06 36.26 8.91
C GLN A 54 26.53 36.33 9.06
N GLU A 55 25.98 37.54 9.02
CA GLU A 55 24.53 37.74 8.90
C GLU A 55 24.09 37.52 7.45
N PHE A 56 23.02 36.74 7.26
CA PHE A 56 22.39 36.52 5.96
C PHE A 56 21.06 37.26 5.90
N ALA A 57 20.86 38.06 4.86
CA ALA A 57 19.62 38.79 4.63
C ALA A 57 18.59 37.93 3.87
N THR A 58 19.04 36.97 3.06
CA THR A 58 18.16 36.12 2.25
C THR A 58 18.63 34.67 2.18
N GLY A 59 17.72 33.77 1.80
CA GLY A 59 18.02 32.35 1.56
C GLY A 59 19.09 32.15 0.47
N PRO A 60 18.99 32.82 -0.70
CA PRO A 60 20.04 32.74 -1.72
C PRO A 60 21.43 33.16 -1.27
N GLU A 61 21.57 34.09 -0.31
CA GLU A 61 22.88 34.42 0.27
C GLU A 61 23.47 33.26 1.09
N VAL A 62 22.61 32.48 1.77
CA VAL A 62 23.02 31.25 2.46
C VAL A 62 23.48 30.21 1.44
N THR A 63 22.69 29.98 0.39
CA THR A 63 23.04 29.04 -0.69
C THR A 63 24.38 29.41 -1.33
N ALA A 64 24.59 30.69 -1.65
CA ALA A 64 25.87 31.16 -2.17
C ALA A 64 27.06 30.87 -1.24
N ALA A 65 26.85 30.92 0.09
CA ALA A 65 27.87 30.52 1.06
C ALA A 65 28.11 29.00 1.04
N CYS A 66 27.05 28.17 0.97
CA CYS A 66 27.14 26.72 0.86
C CYS A 66 27.92 26.30 -0.39
N LEU A 67 27.64 26.92 -1.53
CA LEU A 67 28.28 26.63 -2.83
C LEU A 67 29.78 26.95 -2.86
N SER A 68 30.31 27.69 -1.89
CA SER A 68 31.77 27.87 -1.76
C SER A 68 32.52 26.58 -1.41
N CYS A 69 31.81 25.59 -0.85
CA CYS A 69 32.33 24.26 -0.49
C CYS A 69 31.60 23.12 -1.22
N HIS A 70 30.29 23.22 -1.39
CA HIS A 70 29.42 22.21 -2.01
C HIS A 70 29.17 22.51 -3.49
N THR A 71 30.23 22.54 -4.29
CA THR A 71 30.20 23.12 -5.65
C THR A 71 29.35 22.36 -6.67
N GLU A 72 28.96 21.11 -6.39
CA GLU A 72 28.15 20.29 -7.28
C GLU A 72 26.73 20.05 -6.74
N SER A 73 26.47 20.28 -5.45
CA SER A 73 25.21 19.90 -4.82
C SER A 73 24.00 20.64 -5.38
N ALA A 74 24.14 21.91 -5.79
CA ALA A 74 23.06 22.59 -6.49
C ALA A 74 22.77 21.97 -7.85
N LYS A 75 23.79 21.57 -8.62
CA LYS A 75 23.60 20.95 -9.94
C LYS A 75 22.96 19.57 -9.84
N GLU A 76 23.35 18.82 -8.82
CA GLU A 76 22.75 17.55 -8.43
C GLU A 76 21.24 17.74 -8.19
N ILE A 77 20.85 18.63 -7.28
CA ILE A 77 19.43 18.97 -7.04
C ILE A 77 18.73 19.44 -8.31
N GLN A 78 19.37 20.32 -9.09
CA GLN A 78 18.81 20.87 -10.32
C GLN A 78 18.50 19.82 -11.40
N ALA A 79 19.13 18.64 -11.33
CA ALA A 79 18.86 17.52 -12.22
C ALA A 79 17.66 16.66 -11.77
N THR A 80 17.12 16.88 -10.57
CA THR A 80 16.06 16.05 -9.98
C THR A 80 14.66 16.62 -10.19
N THR A 81 13.66 15.76 -10.03
CA THR A 81 12.24 16.13 -10.01
C THR A 81 11.89 17.09 -8.87
N HIS A 82 12.65 17.12 -7.77
CA HIS A 82 12.44 18.06 -6.67
C HIS A 82 12.72 19.52 -7.07
N TRP A 83 13.57 19.73 -8.09
CA TRP A 83 13.85 21.04 -8.67
C TRP A 83 13.02 21.32 -9.89
N THR A 84 12.99 20.40 -10.86
CA THR A 84 12.31 20.66 -12.15
C THR A 84 10.80 20.62 -12.00
N TRP A 85 10.26 19.81 -11.08
CA TRP A 85 8.84 19.44 -11.05
C TRP A 85 8.33 18.88 -12.38
N GLU A 86 9.24 18.31 -13.18
CA GLU A 86 8.96 17.68 -14.48
C GLU A 86 9.41 16.22 -14.47
N TYR A 87 8.66 15.38 -15.18
CA TYR A 87 9.00 13.98 -15.38
C TYR A 87 8.47 13.53 -16.75
N GLU A 88 9.35 13.07 -17.64
CA GLU A 88 8.93 12.43 -18.88
C GLU A 88 8.69 10.93 -18.62
N ASN A 89 7.43 10.49 -18.73
CA ASN A 89 7.08 9.09 -18.60
C ASN A 89 7.62 8.31 -19.81
N PRO A 90 8.56 7.36 -19.63
CA PRO A 90 9.19 6.66 -20.74
C PRO A 90 8.25 5.69 -21.46
N ASP A 91 7.20 5.21 -20.78
CA ASP A 91 6.27 4.20 -21.30
C ASP A 91 5.14 4.86 -22.10
N THR A 92 4.56 5.95 -21.58
CA THR A 92 3.48 6.69 -22.25
C THR A 92 3.96 7.84 -23.12
N GLY A 93 5.19 8.34 -22.89
CA GLY A 93 5.73 9.55 -23.52
C GLY A 93 5.12 10.86 -23.00
N GLN A 94 4.30 10.82 -21.95
CA GLN A 94 3.69 12.01 -21.37
C GLN A 94 4.73 12.83 -20.59
N LEU A 95 4.71 14.15 -20.78
CA LEU A 95 5.42 15.08 -19.91
C LEU A 95 4.55 15.36 -18.68
N LEU A 96 4.91 14.74 -17.57
CA LEU A 96 4.26 14.79 -16.27
C LEU A 96 5.08 15.63 -15.28
N GLY A 97 4.83 15.42 -13.99
CA GLY A 97 5.41 16.21 -12.90
C GLY A 97 4.47 17.34 -12.48
N LYS A 98 4.68 17.86 -11.27
CA LYS A 98 3.77 18.83 -10.65
C LYS A 98 3.55 20.07 -11.52
N GLN A 99 4.52 20.43 -12.37
CA GLN A 99 4.44 21.56 -13.30
C GLN A 99 3.47 21.32 -14.46
N ASN A 100 3.22 20.07 -14.85
CA ASN A 100 2.50 19.74 -16.09
C ASN A 100 1.16 19.03 -15.84
N VAL A 101 0.93 18.53 -14.62
CA VAL A 101 -0.30 17.77 -14.29
C VAL A 101 -1.38 18.67 -13.69
N ILE A 102 -2.60 18.47 -14.15
CA ILE A 102 -3.81 18.98 -13.49
C ILE A 102 -4.21 17.98 -12.41
N ASN A 103 -4.52 18.45 -11.20
CA ASN A 103 -5.13 17.64 -10.15
C ASN A 103 -6.53 18.16 -9.81
N ASN A 104 -7.23 17.45 -8.93
CA ASN A 104 -8.54 17.86 -8.44
C ASN A 104 -8.52 18.48 -7.02
N PHE A 105 -7.35 18.91 -6.55
CA PHE A 105 -7.18 19.70 -5.33
C PHE A 105 -7.13 21.20 -5.67
N CYS A 106 -5.92 21.74 -5.87
CA CYS A 106 -5.69 23.14 -6.26
C CYS A 106 -5.60 23.34 -7.78
N VAL A 107 -5.98 22.33 -8.56
CA VAL A 107 -6.01 22.32 -10.02
C VAL A 107 -4.62 22.29 -10.64
N ALA A 108 -3.90 23.41 -10.72
CA ALA A 108 -2.61 23.46 -11.41
C ALA A 108 -1.69 24.54 -10.82
N ILE A 109 -0.41 24.51 -11.20
CA ILE A 109 0.61 25.43 -10.69
C ILE A 109 0.60 26.73 -11.47
N GLU A 110 0.45 26.64 -12.78
CA GLU A 110 0.62 27.76 -13.69
C GLU A 110 -0.34 28.89 -13.30
N SER A 111 0.17 30.12 -13.27
CA SER A 111 -0.44 31.36 -12.73
C SER A 111 -0.56 31.43 -11.19
N ASN A 112 -0.35 30.32 -10.49
CA ASN A 112 -0.51 30.19 -9.03
C ASN A 112 0.82 29.95 -8.29
N GLU A 113 1.96 30.06 -8.98
CA GLU A 113 3.29 29.65 -8.53
C GLU A 113 3.63 30.17 -7.13
N PRO A 114 3.45 31.46 -6.76
CA PRO A 114 3.93 31.97 -5.48
C PRO A 114 3.27 31.32 -4.25
N ARG A 115 2.10 30.68 -4.44
CA ARG A 115 1.43 29.88 -3.41
C ARG A 115 1.89 28.42 -3.45
N CYS A 116 2.08 27.84 -4.63
CA CYS A 116 2.45 26.43 -4.78
C CYS A 116 3.92 26.17 -4.46
N THR A 117 4.81 27.10 -4.82
CA THR A 117 6.27 26.97 -4.70
C THR A 117 6.78 27.23 -3.28
N SER A 118 5.89 27.47 -2.30
CA SER A 118 6.25 27.31 -0.89
C SER A 118 6.68 25.87 -0.54
N CYS A 119 6.36 24.90 -1.41
CA CYS A 119 6.80 23.50 -1.30
C CYS A 119 7.85 23.13 -2.37
N HIS A 120 8.36 24.09 -3.14
CA HIS A 120 9.44 23.85 -4.11
C HIS A 120 10.79 23.87 -3.38
N THR A 121 11.80 23.17 -3.88
CA THR A 121 13.15 23.15 -3.27
C THR A 121 13.99 24.37 -3.64
N GLY A 122 13.36 25.46 -4.07
CA GLY A 122 14.02 26.69 -4.46
C GLY A 122 13.38 27.96 -3.92
N TYR A 123 13.99 29.07 -4.31
CA TYR A 123 13.65 30.43 -3.94
C TYR A 123 13.28 31.25 -5.17
N GLY A 124 12.15 31.94 -5.14
CA GLY A 124 11.80 32.98 -6.09
C GLY A 124 11.07 32.50 -7.34
N TRP A 125 10.58 31.25 -7.39
CA TRP A 125 9.73 30.79 -8.48
C TRP A 125 8.32 31.41 -8.35
N THR A 126 8.17 32.59 -8.96
CA THR A 126 6.93 33.39 -8.93
C THR A 126 6.06 33.25 -10.17
N ASP A 127 6.65 32.81 -11.29
CA ASP A 127 6.03 32.73 -12.59
C ASP A 127 6.91 31.91 -13.57
N ASN A 128 6.48 31.81 -14.83
CA ASN A 128 7.10 31.07 -15.92
C ASN A 128 8.40 31.70 -16.44
N THR A 129 8.88 32.79 -15.84
CA THR A 129 10.18 33.39 -16.13
C THR A 129 11.28 32.96 -15.15
N PHE A 130 10.96 32.06 -14.21
CA PHE A 130 11.94 31.52 -13.27
C PHE A 130 13.12 30.86 -13.99
N ASP A 131 14.33 31.24 -13.60
CA ASP A 131 15.55 30.70 -14.18
C ASP A 131 16.04 29.50 -13.36
N PHE A 132 15.66 28.31 -13.82
CA PHE A 132 16.06 27.04 -13.22
C PHE A 132 17.58 26.76 -13.26
N SER A 133 18.38 27.59 -13.95
CA SER A 133 19.84 27.43 -14.01
C SER A 133 20.59 28.16 -12.89
N VAL A 134 19.92 29.06 -12.14
CA VAL A 134 20.56 29.82 -11.06
C VAL A 134 20.75 28.93 -9.83
N GLU A 135 21.99 28.51 -9.58
CA GLU A 135 22.36 27.63 -8.46
C GLU A 135 22.04 28.26 -7.10
N GLU A 136 22.20 29.58 -6.96
CA GLU A 136 21.89 30.30 -5.71
C GLU A 136 20.40 30.27 -5.34
N ASN A 137 19.52 29.91 -6.27
CA ASN A 137 18.10 29.76 -5.99
C ASN A 137 17.74 28.39 -5.40
N VAL A 138 18.67 27.44 -5.31
CA VAL A 138 18.44 26.17 -4.59
C VAL A 138 18.31 26.44 -3.09
N ASP A 139 17.28 25.89 -2.46
CA ASP A 139 17.09 25.98 -1.01
C ASP A 139 17.69 24.75 -0.31
N CYS A 140 18.94 24.87 0.13
CA CYS A 140 19.60 23.82 0.90
C CYS A 140 18.97 23.63 2.29
N LEU A 141 18.33 24.66 2.86
CA LEU A 141 17.89 24.65 4.26
C LEU A 141 16.61 23.84 4.46
N VAL A 142 15.73 23.76 3.46
CA VAL A 142 14.44 23.07 3.58
C VAL A 142 14.59 21.57 3.91
N CYS A 143 15.66 20.94 3.42
CA CYS A 143 15.93 19.52 3.65
C CYS A 143 16.93 19.28 4.80
N HIS A 144 17.78 20.26 5.12
CA HIS A 144 18.92 20.08 6.03
C HIS A 144 18.82 20.85 7.35
N ASP A 145 17.74 21.61 7.61
CA ASP A 145 17.54 22.23 8.92
C ASP A 145 17.37 21.18 10.02
N THR A 146 18.19 21.26 11.08
CA THR A 146 18.02 20.45 12.30
C THR A 146 17.57 21.26 13.51
N THR A 147 17.30 22.56 13.31
CA THR A 147 16.90 23.47 14.39
C THR A 147 15.39 23.46 14.63
N GLY A 148 14.59 23.04 13.65
CA GLY A 148 13.12 23.11 13.68
C GLY A 148 12.59 24.55 13.59
N THR A 149 13.41 25.48 13.11
CA THR A 149 13.04 26.91 13.04
C THR A 149 12.92 27.44 11.62
N TYR A 150 13.47 26.73 10.63
CA TYR A 150 13.37 27.12 9.24
C TYR A 150 12.00 26.72 8.67
N LYS A 151 11.31 27.69 8.06
CA LYS A 151 10.06 27.43 7.35
C LYS A 151 9.85 28.41 6.21
N LYS A 152 9.48 27.89 5.04
CA LYS A 152 9.07 28.69 3.91
C LYS A 152 7.75 29.40 4.21
N PHE A 153 7.62 30.66 3.80
CA PHE A 153 6.40 31.42 4.00
C PHE A 153 5.35 31.00 2.96
N PRO A 154 4.09 30.71 3.33
CA PRO A 154 3.12 30.06 2.42
C PRO A 154 2.73 30.85 1.16
N THR A 155 3.16 32.10 1.01
CA THR A 155 2.78 32.97 -0.12
C THR A 155 3.96 33.81 -0.63
N ALA A 156 5.20 33.34 -0.41
CA ALA A 156 6.42 34.06 -0.76
C ALA A 156 7.30 33.30 -1.76
N ALA A 157 6.72 32.47 -2.62
CA ALA A 157 7.43 31.80 -3.72
C ALA A 157 8.70 31.07 -3.25
N GLY A 158 8.58 30.22 -2.24
CA GLY A 158 9.71 29.48 -1.68
C GLY A 158 10.55 30.24 -0.65
N HIS A 159 10.42 31.56 -0.49
CA HIS A 159 11.18 32.27 0.55
C HIS A 159 10.57 32.07 1.95
N PRO A 160 11.38 32.01 3.04
CA PRO A 160 10.90 32.30 4.39
C PRO A 160 10.46 33.77 4.49
N THR A 161 9.88 34.17 5.62
CA THR A 161 9.67 35.60 5.87
C THR A 161 11.00 36.24 6.29
N TYR A 162 11.35 37.40 5.75
CA TYR A 162 12.57 38.16 6.13
C TYR A 162 12.26 39.31 7.09
N GLU A 163 10.98 39.54 7.35
CA GLU A 163 10.47 40.55 8.27
C GLU A 163 9.30 39.94 9.05
N PRO A 164 9.00 40.43 10.28
CA PRO A 164 7.81 40.00 11.00
C PRO A 164 6.54 40.26 10.17
N LYS A 165 5.76 39.22 9.90
CA LYS A 165 4.61 39.29 9.00
C LYS A 165 3.43 38.49 9.54
N GLU A 166 2.24 39.10 9.54
CA GLU A 166 1.03 38.41 9.96
C GLU A 166 0.57 37.39 8.91
N PHE A 167 0.27 36.16 9.34
CA PHE A 167 -0.30 35.13 8.48
C PHE A 167 -1.11 34.07 9.25
N PRO A 168 -2.35 33.76 8.83
CA PRO A 168 -3.12 34.41 7.77
C PRO A 168 -3.44 35.90 8.09
N PRO A 169 -3.69 36.76 7.09
CA PRO A 169 -4.06 38.15 7.34
C PRO A 169 -5.28 38.27 8.27
N GLY A 170 -5.17 39.09 9.32
CA GLY A 170 -6.23 39.28 10.31
C GLY A 170 -6.32 38.20 11.39
N SER A 171 -5.44 37.20 11.40
CA SER A 171 -5.40 36.14 12.42
C SER A 171 -4.80 36.58 13.76
N GLY A 172 -4.02 37.68 13.78
CA GLY A 172 -3.18 38.09 14.89
C GLY A 172 -1.89 37.26 15.05
N THR A 173 -1.66 36.25 14.22
CA THR A 173 -0.47 35.40 14.28
C THR A 173 0.68 36.01 13.48
N ILE A 174 1.75 36.43 14.17
CA ILE A 174 2.96 36.97 13.55
C ILE A 174 3.96 35.85 13.30
N TRP A 175 4.40 35.75 12.06
CA TRP A 175 5.51 34.91 11.64
C TRP A 175 6.78 35.73 11.71
N GLU A 176 7.71 35.30 12.56
CA GLU A 176 9.03 35.91 12.70
C GLU A 176 10.01 35.36 11.65
N PRO A 177 10.97 36.17 11.19
CA PRO A 177 12.02 35.68 10.31
C PRO A 177 12.92 34.67 11.02
N PRO A 178 13.34 33.57 10.34
CA PRO A 178 14.28 32.64 10.92
C PRO A 178 15.67 33.28 11.05
N ASP A 179 16.43 32.86 12.06
CA ASP A 179 17.85 33.19 12.15
C ASP A 179 18.63 32.33 11.15
N LEU A 180 18.78 32.83 9.92
CA LEU A 180 19.41 32.10 8.82
C LEU A 180 20.85 31.68 9.12
N ALA A 181 21.60 32.49 9.88
CA ALA A 181 22.96 32.14 10.28
C ALA A 181 22.96 30.98 11.27
N TYR A 182 22.06 31.01 12.25
CA TYR A 182 21.88 29.91 13.19
C TYR A 182 21.45 28.62 12.48
N VAL A 183 20.48 28.69 11.56
CA VAL A 183 20.05 27.52 10.77
C VAL A 183 21.22 26.97 9.95
N ALA A 184 21.92 27.81 9.19
CA ALA A 184 23.05 27.39 8.34
C ALA A 184 24.20 26.74 9.14
N GLN A 185 24.45 27.21 10.37
CA GLN A 185 25.48 26.64 11.25
C GLN A 185 25.07 25.31 11.88
N ASN A 186 23.77 24.98 11.90
CA ASN A 186 23.21 23.77 12.51
C ASN A 186 22.50 22.90 11.46
N ILE A 187 23.00 22.90 10.22
CA ILE A 187 22.52 21.97 9.21
C ILE A 187 23.02 20.54 9.50
N GLY A 188 22.26 19.55 9.02
CA GLY A 188 22.60 18.14 9.20
C GLY A 188 21.83 17.24 8.23
N ASN A 189 21.76 15.96 8.56
CA ASN A 189 20.97 15.00 7.78
C ASN A 189 19.48 15.38 7.81
N THR A 190 18.77 15.01 6.74
CA THR A 190 17.31 15.18 6.68
C THR A 190 16.62 14.37 7.77
N SER A 191 15.36 14.73 8.04
CA SER A 191 14.48 14.12 9.02
C SER A 191 13.07 13.99 8.46
N ARG A 192 12.17 13.30 9.17
CA ARG A 192 10.75 13.27 8.79
C ARG A 192 10.12 14.67 8.80
N GLU A 193 10.58 15.57 9.67
CA GLU A 193 10.07 16.96 9.74
C GLU A 193 10.46 17.79 8.51
N THR A 194 11.70 17.66 8.02
CA THR A 194 12.18 18.41 6.85
C THR A 194 11.53 17.92 5.55
N CYS A 195 11.35 16.61 5.38
CA CYS A 195 10.54 16.06 4.28
C CYS A 195 9.05 16.46 4.43
N GLY A 196 8.53 16.34 5.65
CA GLY A 196 7.16 16.64 6.04
C GLY A 196 6.74 18.09 5.82
N ALA A 197 7.68 19.04 5.86
CA ALA A 197 7.44 20.45 5.58
C ALA A 197 6.74 20.69 4.23
N CYS A 198 6.91 19.76 3.28
CA CYS A 198 6.20 19.75 2.00
C CYS A 198 5.24 18.56 1.88
N HIS A 199 5.67 17.36 2.28
CA HIS A 199 4.93 16.11 2.00
C HIS A 199 3.68 15.94 2.88
N PHE A 200 3.69 16.42 4.14
CA PHE A 200 2.54 16.30 5.05
C PHE A 200 1.42 17.27 4.71
N SER A 201 1.75 18.44 4.13
CA SER A 201 0.79 19.50 3.81
C SER A 201 0.40 19.59 2.33
N GLY A 202 0.65 18.53 1.56
CA GLY A 202 0.26 18.44 0.15
C GLY A 202 -1.25 18.69 -0.01
N GLY A 203 -1.67 19.45 -1.03
CA GLY A 203 -3.08 19.80 -1.24
C GLY A 203 -3.58 20.99 -0.40
N GLY A 204 -2.70 21.64 0.36
CA GLY A 204 -2.94 22.96 0.94
C GLY A 204 -3.25 23.00 2.44
N ALA A 205 -3.19 21.86 3.13
CA ALA A 205 -3.15 21.71 4.58
C ALA A 205 -2.64 20.30 4.95
N ASP A 206 -2.36 20.08 6.24
CA ASP A 206 -1.87 18.81 6.78
C ASP A 206 -2.83 17.64 6.49
N GLY A 207 -2.29 16.48 6.12
CA GLY A 207 -3.03 15.24 5.84
C GLY A 207 -3.97 15.27 4.62
N VAL A 208 -4.03 16.38 3.87
CA VAL A 208 -5.09 16.57 2.86
C VAL A 208 -4.96 15.67 1.63
N LYS A 209 -3.75 15.50 1.08
CA LYS A 209 -3.56 14.93 -0.25
C LYS A 209 -3.38 13.41 -0.26
N HIS A 210 -2.33 12.89 0.38
CA HIS A 210 -2.00 11.47 0.34
C HIS A 210 -2.83 10.66 1.36
N GLY A 211 -3.08 11.22 2.53
CA GLY A 211 -3.88 10.59 3.60
C GLY A 211 -3.08 9.60 4.45
N ASP A 212 -2.01 9.00 3.94
CA ASP A 212 -1.02 8.22 4.70
C ASP A 212 0.24 9.03 5.06
N MET A 213 0.25 10.34 4.78
CA MET A 213 1.36 11.24 5.08
C MET A 213 0.85 12.55 5.68
N ASP A 214 1.16 12.76 6.96
CA ASP A 214 0.76 13.93 7.74
C ASP A 214 1.73 14.17 8.92
N SER A 215 1.51 15.26 9.67
CA SER A 215 2.40 15.69 10.75
C SER A 215 2.55 14.70 11.91
N SER A 216 1.60 13.77 12.12
CA SER A 216 1.70 12.70 13.12
C SER A 216 2.93 11.81 12.91
N LEU A 217 3.38 11.66 11.66
CA LEU A 217 4.58 10.90 11.27
C LEU A 217 5.90 11.60 11.63
N THR A 218 5.87 12.81 12.20
CA THR A 218 7.09 13.43 12.74
C THR A 218 7.68 12.61 13.89
N ASN A 219 6.81 12.12 14.78
CA ASN A 219 7.19 11.31 15.93
C ASN A 219 6.06 10.30 16.24
N PRO A 220 5.84 9.32 15.34
CA PRO A 220 4.75 8.38 15.47
C PRO A 220 5.08 7.34 16.55
N ASP A 221 4.04 6.69 17.08
CA ASP A 221 4.22 5.47 17.87
C ASP A 221 4.16 4.22 16.96
N HIS A 222 4.37 3.05 17.57
CA HIS A 222 4.37 1.78 16.88
C HIS A 222 3.04 1.44 16.18
N GLN A 223 1.92 1.96 16.67
CA GLN A 223 0.62 1.65 16.11
C GLN A 223 0.34 2.42 14.84
N LEU A 224 0.83 3.65 14.77
CA LEU A 224 0.68 4.50 13.60
C LEU A 224 1.58 4.06 12.43
N ASP A 225 2.87 3.81 12.69
CA ASP A 225 3.77 3.26 11.67
C ASP A 225 4.94 2.49 12.31
N VAL A 226 5.05 1.20 12.03
CA VAL A 226 6.08 0.32 12.64
C VAL A 226 7.51 0.65 12.22
N HIS A 227 7.71 1.25 11.04
CA HIS A 227 9.03 1.59 10.53
C HIS A 227 9.49 2.93 11.09
N MET A 228 8.59 3.90 11.15
CA MET A 228 8.87 5.26 11.63
C MET A 228 8.69 5.43 13.14
N ASP A 229 8.19 4.41 13.86
CA ASP A 229 8.03 4.38 15.32
C ASP A 229 9.23 5.00 16.04
N ALA A 230 9.00 6.13 16.70
CA ALA A 230 10.04 6.91 17.34
C ALA A 230 10.73 6.17 18.51
N ALA A 231 10.05 5.17 19.10
CA ALA A 231 10.61 4.33 20.16
C ALA A 231 11.23 3.02 19.61
N GLY A 232 10.98 2.69 18.35
CA GLY A 232 11.39 1.47 17.67
C GLY A 232 12.50 1.69 16.66
N LEU A 233 12.26 1.31 15.40
CA LEU A 233 13.22 1.46 14.29
C LEU A 233 13.52 2.94 13.99
N ASN A 234 12.54 3.82 14.21
CA ASN A 234 12.65 5.27 14.07
C ASN A 234 13.24 5.71 12.72
N PHE A 235 12.82 5.05 11.63
CA PHE A 235 13.34 5.35 10.30
C PHE A 235 13.06 6.80 9.90
N THR A 236 14.07 7.47 9.34
CA THR A 236 13.84 8.69 8.56
C THR A 236 13.34 8.31 7.17
N CYS A 237 12.79 9.26 6.42
CA CYS A 237 12.32 8.98 5.05
C CYS A 237 13.44 8.38 4.19
N THR A 238 14.70 8.81 4.39
CA THR A 238 15.86 8.38 3.61
C THR A 238 16.44 7.02 3.99
N GLU A 239 15.90 6.36 5.02
CA GLU A 239 16.21 4.95 5.28
C GLU A 239 15.55 4.04 4.24
N CYS A 240 14.37 4.43 3.75
CA CYS A 240 13.71 3.79 2.61
C CYS A 240 14.02 4.59 1.34
N HIS A 241 13.64 5.87 1.24
CA HIS A 241 13.94 6.70 0.07
C HIS A 241 15.42 7.12 -0.01
N THR A 242 16.29 6.18 -0.37
CA THR A 242 17.72 6.39 -0.49
C THR A 242 18.05 7.50 -1.51
N SER A 243 19.25 8.07 -1.39
CA SER A 243 19.68 9.12 -2.30
C SER A 243 21.13 8.97 -2.69
N ASP A 244 21.40 9.05 -3.99
CA ASP A 244 22.75 9.22 -4.56
C ASP A 244 22.75 10.48 -5.42
N GLY A 245 23.77 11.34 -5.26
CA GLY A 245 23.83 12.64 -5.96
C GLY A 245 22.56 13.50 -5.80
N HIS A 246 21.97 13.52 -4.59
CA HIS A 246 20.69 14.16 -4.26
C HIS A 246 19.45 13.66 -5.05
N GLU A 247 19.59 12.64 -5.89
CA GLU A 247 18.46 11.97 -6.52
C GLU A 247 17.78 11.05 -5.51
N VAL A 248 16.60 11.45 -5.04
CA VAL A 248 15.81 10.66 -4.07
C VAL A 248 15.03 9.58 -4.82
N SER A 249 15.24 8.33 -4.45
CA SER A 249 14.58 7.15 -5.01
C SER A 249 13.11 7.03 -4.55
N GLY A 250 12.38 6.06 -5.13
CA GLY A 250 10.99 5.82 -4.75
C GLY A 250 10.00 6.89 -5.23
N SER A 251 10.34 7.65 -6.27
CA SER A 251 9.44 8.63 -6.89
C SER A 251 8.25 8.01 -7.64
N ARG A 252 8.25 6.68 -7.80
CA ARG A 252 7.24 5.94 -8.57
C ARG A 252 6.88 4.64 -7.85
N TYR A 253 5.61 4.29 -7.94
CA TYR A 253 5.07 3.02 -7.46
C TYR A 253 5.33 1.93 -8.50
N SER A 254 6.61 1.67 -8.80
CA SER A 254 6.99 0.67 -9.77
C SER A 254 6.76 -0.74 -9.21
N MET A 255 6.21 -1.63 -10.04
CA MET A 255 6.01 -3.04 -9.71
C MET A 255 7.23 -3.90 -10.07
N ASN A 256 8.33 -3.27 -10.51
CA ASN A 256 9.52 -3.98 -10.94
C ASN A 256 10.43 -4.28 -9.74
N SER A 257 10.76 -5.56 -9.53
CA SER A 257 11.56 -6.03 -8.38
C SER A 257 13.03 -5.58 -8.37
N THR A 258 13.47 -4.84 -9.38
CA THR A 258 14.79 -4.20 -9.42
C THR A 258 14.82 -2.83 -8.75
N ASP A 259 13.67 -2.26 -8.40
CA ASP A 259 13.62 -0.99 -7.68
C ASP A 259 13.85 -1.20 -6.19
N GLU A 260 14.83 -0.50 -5.65
CA GLU A 260 15.39 -0.70 -4.30
C GLU A 260 14.42 -0.34 -3.16
N GLU A 261 13.27 0.27 -3.47
CA GLU A 261 12.35 0.90 -2.50
C GLU A 261 10.97 0.25 -2.43
N THR A 262 10.96 -1.07 -2.35
CA THR A 262 9.76 -1.87 -2.09
C THR A 262 9.91 -2.61 -0.77
N CYS A 263 8.82 -3.17 -0.25
CA CYS A 263 8.90 -4.03 0.95
C CYS A 263 9.94 -5.16 0.78
N GLU A 264 10.13 -5.64 -0.44
CA GLU A 264 11.02 -6.75 -0.80
C GLU A 264 12.53 -6.39 -0.74
N SER A 265 12.89 -5.12 -0.53
CA SER A 265 14.29 -4.73 -0.33
C SER A 265 14.82 -5.05 1.08
N CYS A 266 13.93 -5.03 2.08
CA CYS A 266 14.23 -5.38 3.47
C CYS A 266 13.59 -6.71 3.90
N HIS A 267 12.45 -7.08 3.32
CA HIS A 267 11.74 -8.32 3.64
C HIS A 267 11.96 -9.37 2.54
N THR A 268 11.95 -10.65 2.92
CA THR A 268 12.03 -11.74 1.93
C THR A 268 10.75 -11.80 1.11
N ALA A 269 10.83 -12.40 -0.08
CA ALA A 269 9.64 -12.71 -0.89
C ALA A 269 8.74 -13.79 -0.25
N GLU A 270 9.13 -14.40 0.86
CA GLU A 270 8.29 -15.35 1.60
C GLU A 270 8.39 -15.01 3.10
N PRO A 271 7.85 -13.86 3.54
CA PRO A 271 8.10 -13.36 4.89
C PRO A 271 7.23 -14.06 5.95
N HIS A 272 6.18 -14.78 5.53
CA HIS A 272 5.21 -15.40 6.41
C HIS A 272 5.56 -16.86 6.71
N GLN A 273 5.22 -17.32 7.92
CA GLN A 273 5.32 -18.74 8.28
C GLN A 273 4.33 -19.62 7.51
N TYR A 274 3.19 -19.06 7.12
CA TYR A 274 2.16 -19.75 6.35
C TYR A 274 2.38 -19.54 4.85
N ASP A 275 2.73 -20.61 4.14
CA ASP A 275 2.91 -20.60 2.67
C ASP A 275 1.72 -20.00 1.92
N MET A 276 0.50 -20.17 2.45
CA MET A 276 -0.70 -19.60 1.83
C MET A 276 -0.64 -18.08 1.75
N LEU A 277 -0.15 -17.39 2.78
CA LEU A 277 0.04 -15.93 2.75
C LEU A 277 1.15 -15.55 1.78
N ASN A 278 2.21 -16.36 1.70
CA ASN A 278 3.28 -16.15 0.71
C ASN A 278 2.76 -16.29 -0.73
N GLN A 279 1.77 -17.16 -1.00
CA GLN A 279 1.14 -17.25 -2.33
C GLN A 279 0.29 -16.02 -2.67
N HIS A 280 -0.24 -15.29 -1.69
CA HIS A 280 -1.05 -14.10 -1.96
C HIS A 280 -0.24 -12.97 -2.59
N ILE A 281 1.06 -12.88 -2.29
CA ILE A 281 1.91 -11.79 -2.79
C ILE A 281 2.02 -11.78 -4.32
N ASP A 282 1.72 -12.90 -4.98
CA ASP A 282 1.67 -12.98 -6.45
C ASP A 282 0.62 -12.02 -7.02
N ARG A 283 -0.44 -11.75 -6.27
CA ARG A 283 -1.63 -10.99 -6.71
C ARG A 283 -2.04 -9.87 -5.78
N ILE A 284 -1.55 -9.82 -4.55
CA ILE A 284 -1.89 -8.85 -3.52
C ILE A 284 -0.62 -8.10 -3.11
N ALA A 285 -0.65 -6.77 -3.13
CA ALA A 285 0.47 -5.97 -2.64
C ALA A 285 0.61 -6.08 -1.12
N CYS A 286 1.83 -6.02 -0.58
CA CYS A 286 2.07 -6.07 0.87
C CYS A 286 1.26 -5.00 1.61
N GLN A 287 1.19 -3.80 1.02
CA GLN A 287 0.43 -2.65 1.50
C GLN A 287 -1.05 -2.97 1.71
N THR A 288 -1.66 -3.79 0.86
CA THR A 288 -3.09 -4.16 0.96
C THR A 288 -3.40 -4.80 2.30
N CYS A 289 -2.55 -5.73 2.75
CA CYS A 289 -2.75 -6.42 4.03
C CYS A 289 -2.21 -5.61 5.21
N HIS A 290 -1.10 -4.89 5.03
CA HIS A 290 -0.36 -4.26 6.12
C HIS A 290 -0.72 -2.80 6.39
N ILE A 291 -1.58 -2.18 5.58
CA ILE A 291 -2.12 -0.84 5.80
C ILE A 291 -3.65 -0.92 5.78
N PRO A 292 -4.28 -1.43 6.86
CA PRO A 292 -5.72 -1.68 6.90
C PRO A 292 -6.55 -0.40 6.79
N GLU A 293 -6.01 0.72 7.28
CA GLU A 293 -6.62 2.05 7.31
C GLU A 293 -5.53 3.15 7.16
N TYR A 294 -5.89 4.26 6.53
CA TYR A 294 -5.06 5.47 6.43
C TYR A 294 -5.77 6.68 7.05
N ALA A 295 -5.09 7.83 7.11
CA ALA A 295 -5.54 9.00 7.87
C ALA A 295 -5.81 8.66 9.35
N ARG A 296 -4.87 7.89 9.91
CA ARG A 296 -4.81 7.48 11.32
C ARG A 296 -4.03 8.53 12.12
N GLY A 297 -4.09 8.45 13.45
CA GLY A 297 -3.31 9.33 14.34
C GLY A 297 -3.96 10.69 14.60
N ASP A 298 -5.29 10.75 14.60
CA ASP A 298 -6.10 11.96 14.83
C ASP A 298 -5.93 13.06 13.76
N VAL A 299 -5.44 12.71 12.56
CA VAL A 299 -5.27 13.66 11.43
C VAL A 299 -6.10 13.20 10.22
N PRO A 300 -7.29 13.80 10.01
CA PRO A 300 -8.14 13.39 8.91
C PRO A 300 -7.65 13.92 7.57
N THR A 301 -8.05 13.21 6.53
CA THR A 301 -7.79 13.55 5.14
C THR A 301 -9.04 14.08 4.47
N LYS A 302 -8.89 15.00 3.51
CA LYS A 302 -10.01 15.32 2.62
C LYS A 302 -10.28 14.15 1.69
N MET A 303 -11.56 13.84 1.49
CA MET A 303 -12.06 12.82 0.57
C MET A 303 -12.84 13.43 -0.60
N PHE A 304 -13.44 14.61 -0.37
CA PHE A 304 -14.19 15.33 -1.39
C PHE A 304 -13.94 16.84 -1.35
N TRP A 305 -13.98 17.48 -2.52
CA TRP A 305 -13.91 18.94 -2.66
C TRP A 305 -14.82 19.45 -3.79
N ASP A 306 -15.85 20.24 -3.45
CA ASP A 306 -16.73 20.88 -4.44
C ASP A 306 -16.38 22.36 -4.65
N TRP A 307 -15.69 22.67 -5.76
CA TRP A 307 -15.40 24.04 -6.18
C TRP A 307 -16.62 24.79 -6.73
N SER A 308 -17.69 24.09 -7.12
CA SER A 308 -18.90 24.73 -7.66
C SER A 308 -19.69 25.50 -6.60
N GLU A 309 -19.51 25.15 -5.33
CA GLU A 309 -20.08 25.87 -4.19
C GLU A 309 -19.28 27.10 -3.78
N ALA A 310 -18.10 27.33 -4.35
CA ALA A 310 -17.26 28.47 -4.03
C ALA A 310 -17.93 29.81 -4.45
N GLY A 311 -17.62 30.89 -3.73
CA GLY A 311 -18.10 32.25 -4.00
C GLY A 311 -19.25 32.74 -3.12
N GLU A 312 -19.76 31.94 -2.18
CA GLU A 312 -20.72 32.45 -1.19
C GLU A 312 -20.03 33.43 -0.23
N LEU A 313 -20.53 34.66 -0.11
CA LEU A 313 -19.98 35.70 0.76
C LEU A 313 -21.01 36.19 1.77
N ASN A 314 -20.56 36.79 2.88
CA ASN A 314 -21.43 37.50 3.80
C ASN A 314 -22.06 38.74 3.12
N GLU A 315 -23.12 39.30 3.70
CA GLU A 315 -23.77 40.52 3.20
C GLU A 315 -22.81 41.72 3.09
N ASP A 316 -21.73 41.75 3.88
CA ASP A 316 -20.70 42.79 3.86
C ASP A 316 -19.56 42.52 2.86
N GLY A 317 -19.63 41.42 2.10
CA GLY A 317 -18.64 40.99 1.13
C GLY A 317 -17.44 40.26 1.74
N SER A 318 -17.42 40.00 3.05
CA SER A 318 -16.37 39.18 3.67
C SER A 318 -16.55 37.69 3.38
N ILE A 319 -15.44 36.95 3.40
CA ILE A 319 -15.46 35.50 3.22
C ILE A 319 -16.16 34.79 4.38
N ILE A 320 -16.77 33.66 4.05
CA ILE A 320 -17.38 32.71 4.96
C ILE A 320 -16.41 31.54 5.12
N LEU A 321 -16.17 31.17 6.38
CA LEU A 321 -15.55 29.91 6.77
C LEU A 321 -16.57 29.16 7.61
N ARG A 322 -16.86 27.89 7.27
CA ARG A 322 -17.70 27.03 8.10
C ARG A 322 -16.87 25.85 8.56
N THR A 323 -16.95 25.58 9.85
CA THR A 323 -16.34 24.41 10.46
C THR A 323 -17.43 23.45 10.89
N ASP A 324 -17.15 22.16 10.79
CA ASP A 324 -17.97 21.14 11.41
C ASP A 324 -18.00 21.35 12.94
N PRO A 325 -19.18 21.37 13.58
CA PRO A 325 -19.28 21.67 15.01
C PRO A 325 -18.84 20.52 15.91
N GLU A 326 -18.81 19.28 15.41
CA GLU A 326 -18.41 18.08 16.16
C GLU A 326 -16.91 17.87 16.08
N THR A 327 -16.35 17.97 14.87
CA THR A 327 -14.95 17.65 14.59
C THR A 327 -14.06 18.89 14.52
N GLY A 328 -14.62 20.09 14.27
CA GLY A 328 -13.87 21.34 14.16
C GLY A 328 -13.20 21.57 12.80
N HIS A 329 -13.29 20.62 11.87
CA HIS A 329 -12.68 20.72 10.54
C HIS A 329 -13.34 21.78 9.67
N LEU A 330 -12.55 22.48 8.86
CA LEU A 330 -13.05 23.45 7.89
C LEU A 330 -13.76 22.70 6.74
N ILE A 331 -15.09 22.77 6.71
CA ILE A 331 -15.97 22.11 5.72
C ILE A 331 -16.44 23.04 4.60
N TYR A 332 -16.21 24.35 4.73
CA TYR A 332 -16.47 25.31 3.66
C TYR A 332 -15.57 26.54 3.78
N ASP A 333 -15.04 27.01 2.66
CA ASP A 333 -14.32 28.28 2.51
C ASP A 333 -14.80 28.98 1.23
N SER A 334 -15.27 30.23 1.30
CA SER A 334 -15.74 30.99 0.12
C SER A 334 -14.80 30.96 -1.07
N ARG A 335 -13.49 30.84 -0.84
CA ARG A 335 -12.47 30.83 -1.88
C ARG A 335 -12.33 29.48 -2.58
N LYS A 336 -12.90 28.42 -2.01
CA LYS A 336 -12.61 27.03 -2.35
C LYS A 336 -13.86 26.17 -2.50
N GLY A 337 -14.98 26.54 -1.87
CA GLY A 337 -16.19 25.74 -1.83
C GLY A 337 -16.22 24.83 -0.62
N SER A 338 -16.84 23.65 -0.73
CA SER A 338 -17.03 22.72 0.39
C SER A 338 -16.08 21.53 0.36
N PHE A 339 -15.95 20.88 1.51
CA PHE A 339 -15.06 19.74 1.72
C PHE A 339 -15.74 18.67 2.56
N GLU A 340 -15.40 17.42 2.28
CA GLU A 340 -15.69 16.28 3.18
C GLU A 340 -14.37 15.61 3.58
N TYR A 341 -14.33 15.11 4.80
CA TYR A 341 -13.14 14.49 5.40
C TYR A 341 -13.44 13.05 5.82
N GLY A 342 -12.39 12.23 5.84
CA GLY A 342 -12.38 10.91 6.43
C GLY A 342 -11.23 10.78 7.42
N GLU A 343 -11.41 9.91 8.41
CA GLU A 343 -10.45 9.53 9.44
C GLU A 343 -10.53 8.01 9.58
N ASP A 344 -9.40 7.35 9.86
CA ASP A 344 -9.29 5.88 9.91
C ASP A 344 -9.95 5.22 8.68
N VAL A 345 -9.60 5.74 7.49
CA VAL A 345 -10.28 5.42 6.25
C VAL A 345 -9.79 4.08 5.72
N VAL A 346 -10.72 3.16 5.47
CA VAL A 346 -10.47 1.93 4.73
C VAL A 346 -10.11 2.25 3.28
N PRO A 347 -8.95 1.78 2.76
CA PRO A 347 -8.58 1.98 1.36
C PRO A 347 -9.57 1.33 0.39
N ASP A 348 -9.67 1.92 -0.80
CA ASP A 348 -10.22 1.23 -1.97
C ASP A 348 -9.16 0.29 -2.55
N TYR A 349 -9.57 -0.89 -3.02
CA TYR A 349 -8.65 -1.89 -3.56
C TYR A 349 -8.84 -2.06 -5.05
N ILE A 350 -7.75 -1.90 -5.82
CA ILE A 350 -7.78 -1.97 -7.28
C ILE A 350 -6.56 -2.69 -7.84
N TRP A 351 -6.68 -3.25 -9.05
CA TRP A 351 -5.51 -3.71 -9.79
C TRP A 351 -4.61 -2.55 -10.17
N PHE A 352 -3.31 -2.72 -9.92
CA PHE A 352 -2.31 -1.74 -10.26
C PHE A 352 -1.01 -2.43 -10.71
N ASN A 353 -0.51 -2.04 -11.88
CA ASN A 353 0.71 -2.58 -12.50
C ASN A 353 1.91 -1.61 -12.43
N GLY A 354 1.74 -0.47 -11.76
CA GLY A 354 2.77 0.56 -11.60
C GLY A 354 2.66 1.72 -12.59
N GLU A 355 1.82 1.58 -13.62
CA GLU A 355 1.61 2.63 -14.62
C GLU A 355 0.35 3.46 -14.31
N VAL A 356 0.47 4.76 -14.57
CA VAL A 356 -0.63 5.72 -14.48
C VAL A 356 -0.60 6.58 -15.73
N GLU A 357 -1.71 6.62 -16.45
CA GLU A 357 -1.89 7.50 -17.59
C GLU A 357 -2.68 8.73 -17.13
N TYR A 358 -2.19 9.94 -17.38
CA TYR A 358 -2.86 11.16 -16.93
C TYR A 358 -3.75 11.75 -18.02
N THR A 359 -4.90 12.31 -17.62
CA THR A 359 -5.63 13.29 -18.44
C THR A 359 -4.89 14.62 -18.34
N LEU A 360 -4.38 15.12 -19.46
CA LEU A 360 -3.65 16.38 -19.59
C LEU A 360 -4.56 17.51 -20.09
N LEU A 361 -4.03 18.74 -20.10
CA LEU A 361 -4.81 19.94 -20.44
C LEU A 361 -5.41 19.92 -21.85
N GLU A 362 -4.72 19.30 -22.80
CA GLU A 362 -5.13 19.24 -24.20
C GLU A 362 -6.15 18.11 -24.49
N ASP A 363 -6.37 17.21 -23.53
CA ASP A 363 -7.23 16.05 -23.73
C ASP A 363 -8.72 16.43 -23.68
N GLU A 364 -9.48 15.92 -24.66
CA GLU A 364 -10.94 16.06 -24.68
C GLU A 364 -11.56 15.10 -23.65
N ILE A 365 -12.44 15.64 -22.81
CA ILE A 365 -13.19 14.90 -21.78
C ILE A 365 -14.66 14.71 -22.20
N ASP A 366 -15.35 13.72 -21.63
CA ASP A 366 -16.80 13.56 -21.77
C ASP A 366 -17.53 14.21 -20.59
N PRO A 367 -18.24 15.34 -20.78
CA PRO A 367 -18.98 16.02 -19.70
C PRO A 367 -20.14 15.22 -19.11
N GLY A 368 -20.54 14.11 -19.76
CA GLY A 368 -21.57 13.21 -19.26
C GLY A 368 -21.09 12.23 -18.19
N GLN A 369 -19.79 12.18 -17.90
CA GLN A 369 -19.16 11.22 -16.98
C GLN A 369 -18.21 11.91 -16.01
N THR A 370 -17.90 11.23 -14.90
CA THR A 370 -16.81 11.64 -14.01
C THR A 370 -15.48 11.43 -14.72
N VAL A 371 -14.63 12.46 -14.77
CA VAL A 371 -13.30 12.36 -15.37
C VAL A 371 -12.34 11.74 -14.36
N VAL A 372 -11.71 10.62 -14.74
CA VAL A 372 -10.61 10.05 -13.96
C VAL A 372 -9.32 10.70 -14.43
N ILE A 373 -8.73 11.55 -13.59
CA ILE A 373 -7.57 12.36 -13.99
C ILE A 373 -6.30 11.51 -14.10
N ASN A 374 -6.14 10.50 -13.26
CA ASN A 374 -4.96 9.65 -13.24
C ASN A 374 -5.35 8.17 -13.10
N PRO A 375 -6.01 7.57 -14.11
CA PRO A 375 -6.40 6.17 -14.07
C PRO A 375 -5.20 5.24 -13.82
N PRO A 376 -5.21 4.49 -12.70
CA PRO A 376 -4.25 3.42 -12.47
C PRO A 376 -4.47 2.31 -13.50
N GLN A 377 -3.37 1.79 -14.04
CA GLN A 377 -3.40 0.72 -15.04
C GLN A 377 -3.19 -0.64 -14.37
N GLY A 378 -3.63 -1.70 -15.03
CA GLY A 378 -3.51 -3.08 -14.55
C GLY A 378 -4.86 -3.79 -14.50
N SER A 379 -4.81 -5.11 -14.57
CA SER A 379 -6.00 -5.97 -14.57
C SER A 379 -5.68 -7.35 -14.03
N ILE A 380 -6.72 -8.12 -13.71
CA ILE A 380 -6.61 -9.52 -13.26
C ILE A 380 -5.85 -10.42 -14.26
N ASP A 381 -5.90 -10.09 -15.55
CA ASP A 381 -5.25 -10.87 -16.62
C ASP A 381 -3.74 -10.59 -16.74
N GLU A 382 -3.24 -9.53 -16.09
CA GLU A 382 -1.84 -9.14 -16.12
C GLU A 382 -1.08 -9.74 -14.95
N ALA A 383 -0.07 -10.56 -15.25
CA ALA A 383 0.74 -11.22 -14.22
C ALA A 383 1.58 -10.25 -13.38
N SER A 384 1.86 -9.04 -13.88
CA SER A 384 2.60 -7.99 -13.16
C SER A 384 1.71 -7.11 -12.29
N ALA A 385 0.38 -7.16 -12.47
CA ALA A 385 -0.54 -6.37 -11.66
C ALA A 385 -0.77 -7.07 -10.32
N ARG A 386 -0.81 -6.26 -9.25
CA ARG A 386 -1.27 -6.69 -7.92
C ARG A 386 -2.44 -5.82 -7.49
N ILE A 387 -3.25 -6.29 -6.53
CA ILE A 387 -4.29 -5.49 -5.89
C ILE A 387 -3.62 -4.59 -4.85
N TRP A 388 -3.82 -3.28 -4.98
CA TRP A 388 -3.22 -2.24 -4.14
C TRP A 388 -4.26 -1.44 -3.36
N PRO A 389 -3.92 -0.95 -2.14
CA PRO A 389 -4.75 0.00 -1.42
C PRO A 389 -4.57 1.41 -1.98
N MET A 390 -5.67 2.11 -2.19
CA MET A 390 -5.71 3.44 -2.76
C MET A 390 -6.61 4.34 -1.94
N LYS A 391 -6.18 5.59 -1.78
CA LYS A 391 -7.10 6.69 -1.53
C LYS A 391 -7.73 7.13 -2.85
N ILE A 392 -9.06 7.13 -2.90
CA ILE A 392 -9.80 7.79 -3.97
C ILE A 392 -10.22 9.18 -3.48
N PHE A 393 -9.82 10.20 -4.23
CA PHE A 393 -10.22 11.58 -3.97
C PHE A 393 -11.14 12.08 -5.09
N GLU A 394 -12.33 12.55 -4.71
CA GLU A 394 -13.32 13.06 -5.64
C GLU A 394 -13.45 14.59 -5.54
N ALA A 395 -13.78 15.24 -6.65
CA ALA A 395 -14.04 16.66 -6.65
C ALA A 395 -15.04 17.07 -7.71
N ILE A 396 -15.64 18.24 -7.54
CA ILE A 396 -16.32 18.97 -8.60
C ILE A 396 -15.46 20.19 -8.90
N GLN A 397 -14.91 20.27 -10.11
CA GLN A 397 -13.95 21.33 -10.50
C GLN A 397 -14.37 22.04 -11.79
N PRO A 398 -13.91 23.28 -12.02
CA PRO A 398 -14.20 23.98 -13.27
C PRO A 398 -13.61 23.25 -14.48
N TYR A 399 -14.28 23.35 -15.63
CA TYR A 399 -13.80 22.88 -16.93
C TYR A 399 -14.31 23.82 -18.05
N ASP A 400 -13.69 23.77 -19.22
CA ASP A 400 -14.12 24.50 -20.41
C ASP A 400 -15.26 23.74 -21.07
N SER A 401 -16.49 24.25 -20.94
CA SER A 401 -17.68 23.58 -21.47
C SER A 401 -17.89 23.76 -22.97
N GLY A 402 -17.15 24.66 -23.60
CA GLY A 402 -17.17 24.85 -25.05
C GLY A 402 -16.18 23.92 -25.77
N ASN A 403 -15.01 23.69 -25.18
CA ASN A 403 -13.97 22.82 -25.73
C ASN A 403 -13.98 21.40 -25.15
N ASN A 404 -14.72 21.15 -24.06
CA ASN A 404 -14.68 19.91 -23.29
C ASN A 404 -13.26 19.52 -22.87
N THR A 405 -12.55 20.42 -22.22
CA THR A 405 -11.22 20.17 -21.64
C THR A 405 -11.21 20.59 -20.18
N LEU A 406 -10.31 20.02 -19.38
CA LEU A 406 -9.98 20.59 -18.07
C LEU A 406 -9.39 22.00 -18.26
N VAL A 407 -9.39 22.81 -17.19
CA VAL A 407 -8.89 24.18 -17.22
C VAL A 407 -7.90 24.44 -16.11
N ILE A 408 -7.04 25.43 -16.34
CA ILE A 408 -6.16 26.02 -15.34
C ILE A 408 -6.75 27.37 -14.92
N PRO A 409 -7.31 27.50 -13.71
CA PRO A 409 -7.77 28.77 -13.19
C PRO A 409 -6.63 29.54 -12.49
N HIS A 410 -6.61 30.86 -12.66
CA HIS A 410 -5.84 31.78 -11.84
C HIS A 410 -6.52 31.96 -10.48
N LEU A 411 -6.09 31.21 -9.47
CA LEU A 411 -6.67 31.20 -8.13
C LEU A 411 -6.02 32.24 -7.22
N PHE A 412 -4.69 32.36 -7.26
CA PHE A 412 -3.89 33.11 -6.30
C PHE A 412 -3.26 34.36 -6.91
N GLY A 413 -3.64 35.53 -6.38
CA GLY A 413 -3.08 36.81 -6.81
C GLY A 413 -3.76 37.98 -6.12
N LYS A 414 -3.23 39.19 -6.33
CA LYS A 414 -3.84 40.46 -5.86
C LYS A 414 -4.54 41.22 -6.98
N ASP A 415 -4.45 40.73 -8.20
CA ASP A 415 -5.12 41.27 -9.36
C ASP A 415 -6.61 40.84 -9.39
N GLU A 416 -7.38 41.48 -10.26
CA GLU A 416 -8.82 41.25 -10.38
C GLU A 416 -9.17 39.94 -11.11
N ALA A 417 -8.20 39.27 -11.74
CA ALA A 417 -8.43 37.97 -12.37
C ALA A 417 -8.28 36.81 -11.38
N ALA A 418 -7.57 37.00 -10.26
CA ALA A 418 -7.40 35.96 -9.25
C ALA A 418 -8.71 35.60 -8.53
N TYR A 419 -9.15 34.34 -8.63
CA TYR A 419 -10.43 33.87 -8.08
C TYR A 419 -10.57 34.12 -6.57
N TRP A 420 -9.52 33.90 -5.77
CA TRP A 420 -9.59 34.11 -4.31
C TRP A 420 -9.75 35.58 -3.90
N THR A 421 -9.65 36.51 -4.85
CA THR A 421 -9.88 37.94 -4.67
C THR A 421 -11.20 38.39 -5.31
N SER A 422 -11.48 37.94 -6.54
CA SER A 422 -12.63 38.41 -7.33
C SER A 422 -13.91 37.58 -7.14
N PHE A 423 -13.77 36.30 -6.80
CA PHE A 423 -14.84 35.29 -6.80
C PHE A 423 -15.56 35.17 -8.16
N ASP A 424 -14.85 35.44 -9.26
CA ASP A 424 -15.36 35.32 -10.63
C ASP A 424 -14.56 34.28 -11.43
N TRP A 425 -15.21 33.17 -11.78
CA TRP A 425 -14.59 32.05 -12.48
C TRP A 425 -14.22 32.37 -13.92
N GLY A 426 -14.99 33.22 -14.62
CA GLY A 426 -14.75 33.51 -16.04
C GLY A 426 -13.38 34.15 -16.28
N PRO A 427 -13.09 35.31 -15.66
CA PRO A 427 -11.78 35.96 -15.73
C PRO A 427 -10.64 35.11 -15.16
N ALA A 428 -10.90 34.32 -14.11
CA ALA A 428 -9.89 33.45 -13.51
C ALA A 428 -9.43 32.35 -14.47
N ILE A 429 -10.38 31.68 -15.13
CA ILE A 429 -10.08 30.66 -16.15
C ILE A 429 -9.43 31.30 -17.36
N GLU A 430 -9.95 32.44 -17.85
CA GLU A 430 -9.37 33.14 -19.00
C GLU A 430 -7.90 33.51 -18.74
N ALA A 431 -7.59 34.06 -17.55
CA ALA A 431 -6.22 34.44 -17.20
C ALA A 431 -5.28 33.23 -17.03
N GLY A 432 -5.73 32.17 -16.35
CA GLY A 432 -4.91 30.98 -16.13
C GLY A 432 -4.63 30.21 -17.43
N MET A 433 -5.65 30.01 -18.27
CA MET A 433 -5.50 29.38 -19.59
C MET A 433 -4.59 30.20 -20.51
N ALA A 434 -4.77 31.52 -20.56
CA ALA A 434 -3.91 32.39 -21.35
C ALA A 434 -2.45 32.38 -20.87
N TYR A 435 -2.24 32.27 -19.56
CA TYR A 435 -0.91 32.15 -18.96
C TYR A 435 -0.22 30.83 -19.33
N ALA A 436 -0.98 29.72 -19.31
CA ALA A 436 -0.52 28.41 -19.77
C ALA A 436 -0.36 28.31 -21.30
N GLY A 437 -0.82 29.31 -22.05
CA GLY A 437 -0.79 29.31 -23.52
C GLY A 437 -1.85 28.41 -24.15
N ALA A 438 -2.89 28.05 -23.42
CA ALA A 438 -3.99 27.19 -23.86
C ALA A 438 -5.21 28.00 -24.33
N ASP A 439 -6.01 27.40 -25.21
CA ASP A 439 -7.24 28.00 -25.71
C ASP A 439 -8.36 27.90 -24.68
N TYR A 440 -9.17 28.95 -24.55
CA TYR A 440 -10.39 28.96 -23.74
C TYR A 440 -11.58 29.41 -24.59
N SER A 441 -12.68 28.65 -24.56
CA SER A 441 -13.87 28.93 -25.36
C SER A 441 -14.62 30.19 -24.91
N GLY A 442 -14.40 30.64 -23.68
CA GLY A 442 -15.18 31.69 -23.02
C GLY A 442 -16.37 31.17 -22.23
N GLU A 443 -16.63 29.87 -22.24
CA GLU A 443 -17.69 29.20 -21.48
C GLU A 443 -17.09 28.19 -20.50
N TYR A 444 -17.59 28.16 -19.27
CA TYR A 444 -17.17 27.18 -18.27
C TYR A 444 -18.37 26.49 -17.64
N GLY A 445 -18.12 25.27 -17.15
CA GLY A 445 -19.02 24.53 -16.28
C GLY A 445 -18.25 23.92 -15.11
N PHE A 446 -18.92 23.06 -14.36
CA PHE A 446 -18.29 22.22 -13.34
C PHE A 446 -18.53 20.75 -13.67
N ILE A 447 -17.51 19.92 -13.42
CA ILE A 447 -17.54 18.51 -13.72
C ILE A 447 -17.00 17.70 -12.54
N GLY A 448 -17.59 16.51 -12.34
CA GLY A 448 -17.08 15.53 -11.39
C GLY A 448 -15.74 14.97 -11.87
N THR A 449 -14.78 14.85 -10.96
CA THR A 449 -13.46 14.31 -11.22
C THR A 449 -13.03 13.37 -10.11
N ARG A 450 -12.15 12.44 -10.44
CA ARG A 450 -11.60 11.46 -9.51
C ARG A 450 -10.09 11.33 -9.69
N MET A 451 -9.38 11.20 -8.57
CA MET A 451 -7.95 10.87 -8.55
C MET A 451 -7.66 9.71 -7.60
N TYR A 452 -6.64 8.93 -7.96
CA TYR A 452 -6.15 7.78 -7.19
C TYR A 452 -4.77 8.09 -6.60
N TRP A 453 -4.58 7.77 -5.33
CA TRP A 453 -3.31 7.90 -4.63
C TRP A 453 -2.98 6.59 -3.91
N PRO A 454 -1.90 5.88 -4.29
CA PRO A 454 -1.49 4.67 -3.59
C PRO A 454 -1.16 4.96 -2.14
N ILE A 455 -1.58 4.07 -1.26
CA ILE A 455 -1.29 4.09 0.18
C ILE A 455 -0.07 3.22 0.45
N THR A 456 0.94 3.79 1.08
CA THR A 456 2.29 3.20 1.19
C THR A 456 2.96 3.36 2.55
N HIS A 457 2.49 4.30 3.36
CA HIS A 457 2.96 4.54 4.73
C HIS A 457 1.86 4.20 5.72
N MET A 458 2.14 4.40 7.02
CA MET A 458 1.30 3.94 8.11
C MET A 458 1.16 2.42 8.09
N VAL A 459 2.27 1.70 7.96
CA VAL A 459 2.27 0.24 8.10
C VAL A 459 1.92 -0.11 9.55
N ALA A 460 0.81 -0.83 9.75
CA ALA A 460 0.34 -1.24 11.06
C ALA A 460 1.15 -2.42 11.61
N PRO A 461 1.12 -2.69 12.94
CA PRO A 461 1.70 -3.90 13.51
C PRO A 461 1.16 -5.17 12.85
N ALA A 462 1.99 -6.22 12.85
CA ALA A 462 1.66 -7.48 12.19
C ALA A 462 0.37 -8.12 12.73
N GLU A 463 0.05 -7.88 14.00
CA GLU A 463 -1.17 -8.35 14.66
C GLU A 463 -2.44 -7.59 14.24
N GLU A 464 -2.30 -6.47 13.52
CA GLU A 464 -3.39 -5.65 12.98
C GLU A 464 -3.44 -5.70 11.44
N ALA A 465 -2.60 -6.52 10.81
CA ALA A 465 -2.69 -6.79 9.39
C ALA A 465 -4.02 -7.50 9.07
N LEU A 466 -4.52 -7.31 7.84
CA LEU A 466 -5.74 -7.97 7.39
C LEU A 466 -5.55 -9.50 7.40
N ASP A 467 -6.54 -10.19 7.97
CA ASP A 467 -6.64 -11.63 8.02
C ASP A 467 -7.55 -12.16 6.89
N CYS A 468 -7.62 -13.49 6.75
CA CYS A 468 -8.42 -14.15 5.71
C CYS A 468 -9.88 -13.67 5.71
N GLY A 469 -10.48 -13.53 6.90
CA GLY A 469 -11.89 -13.16 7.07
C GLY A 469 -12.20 -11.71 6.71
N ASP A 470 -11.20 -10.83 6.65
CA ASP A 470 -11.41 -9.45 6.21
C ASP A 470 -11.69 -9.37 4.71
N CYS A 471 -11.07 -10.24 3.92
CA CYS A 471 -11.25 -10.25 2.46
C CYS A 471 -12.26 -11.31 2.01
N HIS A 472 -12.20 -12.51 2.60
CA HIS A 472 -12.97 -13.66 2.15
C HIS A 472 -14.29 -13.82 2.89
N THR A 473 -15.13 -12.80 2.82
CA THR A 473 -16.47 -12.78 3.40
C THR A 473 -17.48 -12.22 2.40
N ALA A 474 -18.73 -12.71 2.46
CA ALA A 474 -19.82 -12.23 1.63
C ALA A 474 -20.40 -10.90 2.11
N GLU A 475 -20.26 -10.58 3.40
CA GLU A 475 -20.75 -9.34 4.00
C GLU A 475 -19.56 -8.51 4.48
N ASP A 476 -19.55 -7.24 4.05
CA ASP A 476 -18.57 -6.22 4.45
C ASP A 476 -17.09 -6.61 4.22
N GLY A 477 -16.82 -7.43 3.20
CA GLY A 477 -15.46 -7.80 2.81
C GLY A 477 -14.68 -6.64 2.21
N ARG A 478 -13.37 -6.61 2.48
CA ARG A 478 -12.43 -5.62 1.94
C ARG A 478 -12.38 -5.65 0.41
N LEU A 479 -12.47 -6.85 -0.19
CA LEU A 479 -12.35 -7.01 -1.63
C LEU A 479 -13.70 -7.30 -2.28
N ASP A 480 -14.12 -6.40 -3.18
CA ASP A 480 -15.20 -6.70 -4.13
C ASP A 480 -14.61 -7.50 -5.31
N PHE A 481 -14.57 -8.82 -5.16
CA PHE A 481 -14.01 -9.72 -6.19
C PHE A 481 -14.71 -9.56 -7.55
N ALA A 482 -16.02 -9.29 -7.56
CA ALA A 482 -16.76 -9.08 -8.81
C ALA A 482 -16.33 -7.79 -9.51
N ALA A 483 -16.19 -6.68 -8.76
CA ALA A 483 -15.66 -5.43 -9.30
C ALA A 483 -14.19 -5.53 -9.73
N LEU A 484 -13.41 -6.39 -9.07
CA LEU A 484 -12.03 -6.71 -9.43
C LEU A 484 -11.89 -7.64 -10.65
N GLY A 485 -13.01 -8.07 -11.25
CA GLY A 485 -13.03 -8.82 -12.50
C GLY A 485 -12.93 -10.34 -12.35
N TYR A 486 -13.08 -10.89 -11.14
CA TYR A 486 -13.21 -12.33 -10.96
C TYR A 486 -14.54 -12.83 -11.57
N SER A 487 -14.55 -14.07 -12.08
CA SER A 487 -15.80 -14.68 -12.55
C SER A 487 -16.80 -14.83 -11.41
N GLU A 488 -18.10 -14.90 -11.73
CA GLU A 488 -19.17 -15.08 -10.73
C GLU A 488 -18.89 -16.29 -9.81
N ASP A 489 -18.56 -17.44 -10.39
CA ASP A 489 -18.19 -18.65 -9.64
C ASP A 489 -16.95 -18.45 -8.76
N ALA A 490 -15.95 -17.71 -9.25
CA ALA A 490 -14.73 -17.45 -8.49
C ALA A 490 -14.98 -16.45 -7.35
N ALA A 491 -15.76 -15.40 -7.59
CA ALA A 491 -16.16 -14.42 -6.59
C ALA A 491 -17.00 -15.10 -5.50
N GLU A 492 -18.00 -15.91 -5.87
CA GLU A 492 -18.80 -16.69 -4.91
C GLU A 492 -17.90 -17.58 -4.05
N ARG A 493 -16.99 -18.34 -4.67
CA ARG A 493 -16.04 -19.18 -3.95
C ARG A 493 -15.11 -18.37 -3.03
N LEU A 494 -14.56 -17.26 -3.50
CA LEU A 494 -13.61 -16.43 -2.73
C LEU A 494 -14.28 -15.70 -1.57
N THR A 495 -15.57 -15.36 -1.67
CA THR A 495 -16.33 -14.80 -0.54
C THR A 495 -16.82 -15.87 0.45
N ASN A 496 -16.62 -17.15 0.15
CA ASN A 496 -17.11 -18.30 0.93
C ASN A 496 -15.94 -19.22 1.38
N PHE A 497 -14.88 -18.65 1.97
CA PHE A 497 -13.65 -19.36 2.35
C PHE A 497 -13.47 -19.45 3.88
N PRO A 498 -13.31 -20.63 4.53
CA PRO A 498 -13.84 -21.97 4.26
C PRO A 498 -15.33 -22.06 4.72
N PRO A 499 -16.01 -23.23 4.60
CA PRO A 499 -17.32 -23.46 5.22
C PRO A 499 -17.18 -23.61 6.74
N THR A 500 -16.71 -22.58 7.43
CA THR A 500 -17.16 -22.35 8.79
C THR A 500 -18.46 -21.62 8.67
N VAL A 501 -19.54 -22.39 8.86
CA VAL A 501 -20.72 -21.86 9.54
C VAL A 501 -20.22 -20.87 10.58
N LEU A 502 -20.65 -19.62 10.50
CA LEU A 502 -20.58 -18.68 11.62
C LEU A 502 -21.23 -19.37 12.82
N ILE A 503 -20.46 -20.16 13.57
CA ILE A 503 -20.85 -20.56 14.91
C ILE A 503 -20.49 -19.35 15.74
N GLU A 504 -21.50 -18.49 15.98
CA GLU A 504 -21.40 -17.42 16.95
C GLU A 504 -20.76 -17.96 18.25
N GLY A 505 -19.54 -17.52 18.57
CA GLY A 505 -18.89 -17.82 19.86
C GLY A 505 -17.66 -18.74 19.87
N LEU A 506 -17.01 -19.01 18.74
CA LEU A 506 -15.71 -19.71 18.72
C LEU A 506 -14.52 -18.73 18.70
N ASP A 507 -13.89 -18.53 19.87
CA ASP A 507 -12.65 -17.75 20.01
C ASP A 507 -11.45 -18.45 19.30
N ALA A 508 -10.44 -17.66 18.88
CA ALA A 508 -9.16 -18.12 18.30
C ALA A 508 -8.48 -19.34 18.98
N PRO A 509 -8.54 -19.53 20.33
CA PRO A 509 -8.01 -20.72 20.99
C PRO A 509 -8.66 -22.04 20.56
N HIS A 510 -9.87 -22.03 20.01
CA HIS A 510 -10.57 -23.23 19.55
C HIS A 510 -10.10 -23.71 18.17
N TYR A 511 -9.36 -22.89 17.42
CA TYR A 511 -8.63 -23.32 16.21
C TYR A 511 -7.33 -24.09 16.56
N ALA A 512 -6.84 -23.97 17.79
CA ALA A 512 -5.62 -24.62 18.21
C ALA A 512 -5.83 -26.14 18.34
N SER A 513 -5.07 -26.91 17.56
CA SER A 513 -5.09 -28.37 17.55
C SER A 513 -4.88 -29.02 18.93
N GLN A 514 -4.28 -28.28 19.88
CA GLN A 514 -4.09 -28.69 21.28
C GLN A 514 -5.40 -28.96 22.03
N TYR A 515 -6.51 -28.30 21.69
CA TYR A 515 -7.80 -28.56 22.34
C TYR A 515 -8.38 -29.90 21.90
N CYS A 516 -8.24 -30.23 20.61
CA CYS A 516 -8.67 -31.51 20.04
C CYS A 516 -7.81 -32.68 20.56
N LEU A 517 -6.52 -32.43 20.85
CA LEU A 517 -5.56 -33.41 21.35
C LEU A 517 -6.01 -34.10 22.65
N GLU A 518 -6.80 -33.44 23.50
CA GLU A 518 -7.30 -34.04 24.74
C GLU A 518 -8.12 -35.32 24.51
N CYS A 519 -8.73 -35.46 23.32
CA CYS A 519 -9.58 -36.59 22.95
C CYS A 519 -9.15 -37.30 21.64
N HIS A 520 -8.44 -36.63 20.74
CA HIS A 520 -8.05 -37.12 19.40
C HIS A 520 -6.54 -37.35 19.27
N GLU A 521 -5.90 -37.94 20.28
CA GLU A 521 -4.45 -38.15 20.34
C GLU A 521 -3.86 -38.86 19.11
N ASP A 522 -4.51 -39.95 18.67
CA ASP A 522 -4.03 -40.72 17.51
C ASP A 522 -4.11 -39.93 16.20
N GLN A 523 -5.23 -39.23 15.96
CA GLN A 523 -5.41 -38.41 14.76
C GLN A 523 -4.49 -37.19 14.77
N HIS A 524 -4.26 -36.60 15.94
CA HIS A 524 -3.33 -35.48 16.11
C HIS A 524 -1.88 -35.90 15.86
N ALA A 525 -1.48 -37.10 16.30
CA ALA A 525 -0.16 -37.64 16.01
C ALA A 525 0.07 -37.90 14.52
N GLU A 526 -0.94 -38.43 13.81
CA GLU A 526 -0.91 -38.56 12.35
C GLU A 526 -0.83 -37.19 11.67
N TRP A 527 -1.64 -36.23 12.14
CA TRP A 527 -1.70 -34.86 11.64
C TRP A 527 -0.36 -34.13 11.72
N LEU A 528 0.32 -34.20 12.87
CA LEU A 528 1.65 -33.61 13.09
C LEU A 528 2.71 -34.14 12.12
N GLY A 529 2.52 -35.35 11.60
CA GLY A 529 3.40 -35.96 10.61
C GLY A 529 3.06 -35.63 9.16
N SER A 530 1.97 -34.89 8.91
CA SER A 530 1.47 -34.59 7.57
C SER A 530 1.79 -33.17 7.12
N THR A 531 1.71 -32.92 5.81
CA THR A 531 1.89 -31.57 5.27
C THR A 531 0.78 -30.62 5.76
N HIS A 532 -0.43 -31.10 6.08
CA HIS A 532 -1.46 -30.22 6.63
C HIS A 532 -1.10 -29.74 8.04
N GLY A 533 -0.49 -30.60 8.86
CA GLY A 533 0.04 -30.21 10.16
C GLY A 533 1.24 -29.28 10.06
N ASP A 534 2.15 -29.54 9.12
CA ASP A 534 3.30 -28.68 8.84
C ASP A 534 2.89 -27.29 8.34
N LYS A 535 1.83 -27.21 7.52
CA LYS A 535 1.27 -25.96 6.99
C LYS A 535 0.26 -25.29 7.93
N GLY A 536 0.10 -25.80 9.14
CA GLY A 536 -0.69 -25.17 10.20
C GLY A 536 -2.20 -25.13 9.95
N VAL A 537 -2.73 -26.04 9.13
CA VAL A 537 -4.19 -26.17 8.97
C VAL A 537 -4.81 -26.59 10.31
N GLY A 538 -5.93 -25.99 10.70
CA GLY A 538 -6.65 -26.32 11.92
C GLY A 538 -7.64 -27.47 11.71
N CYS A 539 -7.97 -28.20 12.78
CA CYS A 539 -8.93 -29.30 12.72
C CYS A 539 -10.31 -28.81 12.23
N VAL A 540 -10.70 -27.62 12.65
CA VAL A 540 -12.01 -27.00 12.37
C VAL A 540 -12.13 -26.47 10.94
N ASN A 541 -11.03 -26.39 10.20
CA ASN A 541 -11.05 -26.03 8.77
C ASN A 541 -11.72 -27.13 7.93
N CYS A 542 -11.68 -28.38 8.41
CA CYS A 542 -12.30 -29.51 7.73
C CYS A 542 -13.51 -30.07 8.49
N HIS A 543 -13.50 -29.96 9.83
CA HIS A 543 -14.50 -30.58 10.70
C HIS A 543 -15.55 -29.58 11.21
N GLN A 544 -16.82 -29.98 11.14
CA GLN A 544 -17.91 -29.32 11.85
C GLN A 544 -17.87 -29.71 13.34
N LEU A 545 -17.86 -28.72 14.23
CA LEU A 545 -17.72 -28.93 15.68
C LEU A 545 -19.02 -29.34 16.39
N GLU A 546 -20.18 -29.05 15.79
CA GLU A 546 -21.48 -29.19 16.44
C GLU A 546 -22.50 -29.83 15.48
N ASP A 547 -23.38 -30.67 16.01
CA ASP A 547 -24.53 -31.19 15.27
C ASP A 547 -25.70 -30.17 15.22
N GLU A 548 -26.83 -30.58 14.63
CA GLU A 548 -28.05 -29.76 14.54
C GLU A 548 -28.65 -29.35 15.90
N ASN A 549 -28.12 -29.85 17.01
CA ASN A 549 -28.53 -29.52 18.38
C ASN A 549 -27.43 -28.80 19.19
N ASN A 550 -26.37 -28.30 18.53
CA ASN A 550 -25.21 -27.66 19.18
C ASN A 550 -24.43 -28.60 20.13
N GLU A 551 -24.45 -29.92 19.88
CA GLU A 551 -23.66 -30.88 20.66
C GLU A 551 -22.48 -31.41 19.84
N HIS A 552 -21.31 -31.54 20.48
CA HIS A 552 -20.16 -32.19 19.86
C HIS A 552 -20.48 -33.68 19.64
N PRO A 553 -20.40 -34.20 18.40
CA PRO A 553 -20.80 -35.57 18.09
C PRO A 553 -20.07 -36.62 18.95
N THR A 554 -20.81 -37.60 19.45
CA THR A 554 -20.28 -38.73 20.26
C THR A 554 -19.75 -39.89 19.41
N VAL A 555 -19.97 -39.83 18.10
CA VAL A 555 -19.38 -40.71 17.09
C VAL A 555 -18.52 -39.84 16.18
N ALA A 556 -17.42 -40.39 15.68
CA ALA A 556 -16.60 -39.70 14.69
C ALA A 556 -17.48 -39.25 13.52
N TYR A 557 -17.69 -37.93 13.36
CA TYR A 557 -18.41 -37.39 12.22
C TYR A 557 -17.52 -36.60 11.28
N THR A 558 -17.99 -36.64 10.04
CA THR A 558 -17.29 -36.48 8.79
C THR A 558 -17.11 -35.01 8.47
N ILE A 559 -15.89 -34.65 8.09
CA ILE A 559 -15.67 -33.58 7.12
C ILE A 559 -16.70 -33.72 5.99
N ASP A 560 -17.20 -32.62 5.45
CA ASP A 560 -17.99 -32.73 4.23
C ASP A 560 -17.12 -33.48 3.21
N LYS A 561 -17.66 -34.61 2.76
CA LYS A 561 -16.95 -35.48 1.82
C LYS A 561 -17.08 -34.97 0.41
N SER A 562 -17.86 -33.92 0.15
CA SER A 562 -17.81 -33.25 -1.13
C SER A 562 -16.37 -32.85 -1.47
N GLY A 563 -16.07 -32.76 -2.78
CA GLY A 563 -14.78 -32.24 -3.22
C GLY A 563 -14.53 -30.79 -2.76
N GLU A 564 -15.59 -30.07 -2.39
CA GLU A 564 -15.61 -28.62 -2.10
C GLU A 564 -14.70 -28.24 -0.93
N VAL A 565 -14.71 -28.98 0.18
CA VAL A 565 -13.86 -28.67 1.35
C VAL A 565 -12.38 -28.74 0.97
N CYS A 566 -12.01 -29.73 0.17
CA CYS A 566 -10.65 -29.83 -0.34
C CYS A 566 -10.39 -28.75 -1.40
N GLY A 567 -11.38 -28.46 -2.25
CA GLY A 567 -11.36 -27.46 -3.32
C GLY A 567 -11.30 -26.01 -2.84
N ALA A 568 -11.51 -25.75 -1.54
CA ALA A 568 -11.22 -24.46 -0.94
C ALA A 568 -9.72 -24.13 -0.97
N CYS A 569 -8.84 -25.13 -0.84
CA CYS A 569 -7.38 -24.94 -0.82
C CYS A 569 -6.68 -25.57 -2.03
N HIS A 570 -7.14 -26.73 -2.51
CA HIS A 570 -6.54 -27.51 -3.59
C HIS A 570 -7.22 -27.23 -4.92
N LEU A 571 -7.12 -25.97 -5.37
CA LEU A 571 -7.92 -25.45 -6.48
C LEU A 571 -7.67 -26.21 -7.80
N ASN A 572 -6.40 -26.46 -8.13
CA ASN A 572 -6.03 -27.09 -9.39
C ASN A 572 -6.44 -28.57 -9.42
N GLU A 573 -6.23 -29.28 -8.32
CA GLU A 573 -6.62 -30.68 -8.17
C GLU A 573 -8.13 -30.84 -8.20
N HIS A 574 -8.86 -29.93 -7.55
CA HIS A 574 -10.31 -29.93 -7.53
C HIS A 574 -10.90 -29.67 -8.93
N ASN A 575 -10.41 -28.64 -9.64
CA ASN A 575 -10.84 -28.35 -11.01
C ASN A 575 -10.62 -29.55 -11.96
N ASP A 576 -9.46 -30.22 -11.85
CA ASP A 576 -9.18 -31.43 -12.62
C ASP A 576 -10.13 -32.58 -12.25
N TRP A 577 -10.40 -32.77 -10.95
CA TRP A 577 -11.31 -33.79 -10.46
C TRP A 577 -12.74 -33.56 -10.93
N GLU A 578 -13.24 -32.32 -10.90
CA GLU A 578 -14.57 -31.93 -11.36
C GLU A 578 -14.81 -32.29 -12.83
N LEU A 579 -13.76 -32.28 -13.66
CA LEU A 579 -13.84 -32.68 -15.06
C LEU A 579 -13.77 -34.20 -15.26
N SER A 580 -13.39 -34.96 -14.22
CA SER A 580 -13.19 -36.40 -14.30
C SER A 580 -14.50 -37.19 -14.29
N ALA A 581 -14.43 -38.43 -14.75
CA ALA A 581 -15.51 -39.40 -14.58
C ALA A 581 -15.77 -39.75 -13.10
N HIS A 582 -14.79 -39.55 -12.21
CA HIS A 582 -14.94 -39.81 -10.78
C HIS A 582 -15.84 -38.77 -10.09
N ALA A 583 -15.87 -37.51 -10.55
CA ALA A 583 -16.83 -36.51 -10.08
C ALA A 583 -18.21 -36.67 -10.73
N ASN A 584 -18.28 -37.05 -12.02
CA ASN A 584 -19.50 -36.99 -12.83
C ASN A 584 -20.19 -38.34 -13.09
N GLY A 585 -19.68 -39.44 -12.54
CA GLY A 585 -20.21 -40.79 -12.74
C GLY A 585 -21.56 -41.04 -12.03
N GLU A 586 -22.17 -42.22 -12.28
CA GLU A 586 -23.42 -42.61 -11.61
C GLU A 586 -23.28 -42.71 -10.07
N ASN A 587 -22.05 -42.91 -9.57
CA ASN A 587 -21.69 -42.86 -8.16
C ASN A 587 -20.42 -42.00 -8.00
N PRO A 588 -20.55 -40.69 -7.74
CA PRO A 588 -19.40 -39.80 -7.56
C PRO A 588 -18.50 -40.25 -6.40
N ILE A 589 -17.19 -40.13 -6.60
CA ILE A 589 -16.15 -40.46 -5.62
C ILE A 589 -15.46 -39.17 -5.18
N ALA A 590 -15.29 -39.02 -3.88
CA ALA A 590 -14.66 -37.88 -3.25
C ALA A 590 -13.15 -38.03 -3.05
N CYS A 591 -12.47 -36.92 -2.80
CA CYS A 591 -11.05 -36.89 -2.43
C CYS A 591 -10.73 -37.86 -1.28
N VAL A 592 -11.61 -37.89 -0.27
CA VAL A 592 -11.46 -38.66 0.98
C VAL A 592 -11.66 -40.16 0.80
N ASP A 593 -12.22 -40.59 -0.33
CA ASP A 593 -12.35 -42.01 -0.67
C ASP A 593 -11.01 -42.58 -1.16
N CYS A 594 -10.14 -41.72 -1.71
CA CYS A 594 -8.78 -42.06 -2.13
C CYS A 594 -7.72 -41.69 -1.09
N HIS A 595 -7.94 -40.63 -0.30
CA HIS A 595 -6.93 -40.06 0.60
C HIS A 595 -7.33 -40.10 2.08
N TYR A 596 -6.33 -40.20 2.95
CA TYR A 596 -6.44 -39.94 4.38
C TYR A 596 -6.08 -38.47 4.64
N PRO A 597 -7.00 -37.60 5.09
CA PRO A 597 -6.68 -36.19 5.31
C PRO A 597 -5.64 -35.95 6.41
N HIS A 598 -5.60 -36.81 7.44
CA HIS A 598 -4.67 -36.65 8.56
C HIS A 598 -3.24 -37.09 8.24
N THR A 599 -3.04 -38.12 7.42
CA THR A 599 -1.69 -38.59 7.05
C THR A 599 -1.27 -38.10 5.65
N GLN A 600 -2.22 -37.63 4.85
CA GLN A 600 -2.13 -37.38 3.40
C GLN A 600 -1.78 -38.61 2.55
N GLU A 601 -1.72 -39.79 3.15
CA GLU A 601 -1.46 -41.03 2.42
C GLU A 601 -2.70 -41.49 1.63
N GLN A 602 -2.45 -42.32 0.62
CA GLN A 602 -3.52 -42.98 -0.13
C GLN A 602 -4.11 -44.15 0.67
N ARG A 603 -5.41 -44.38 0.53
CA ARG A 603 -6.17 -45.46 1.19
C ARG A 603 -5.94 -46.83 0.56
N ILE A 604 -4.71 -47.33 0.51
CA ILE A 604 -4.43 -48.62 -0.16
C ILE A 604 -5.00 -49.80 0.65
N GLY A 605 -5.87 -50.61 0.03
CA GLY A 605 -6.47 -51.78 0.64
C GLY A 605 -5.46 -52.89 0.97
N ASN A 606 -5.76 -53.71 1.98
CA ASN A 606 -4.88 -54.81 2.39
C ASN A 606 -4.69 -55.82 1.26
N GLY A 607 -3.46 -55.91 0.73
CA GLY A 607 -3.08 -56.81 -0.35
C GLY A 607 -3.06 -56.18 -1.74
N ASN A 608 -3.43 -54.90 -1.85
CA ASN A 608 -3.39 -54.13 -3.09
C ASN A 608 -2.06 -53.39 -3.25
N ASN A 609 -1.60 -53.21 -4.49
CA ASN A 609 -0.36 -52.49 -4.80
C ASN A 609 -0.58 -50.98 -4.99
N ASN A 610 -1.79 -50.56 -5.36
CA ASN A 610 -2.16 -49.15 -5.53
C ASN A 610 -3.63 -48.92 -5.14
N ILE A 611 -4.02 -47.64 -5.07
CA ILE A 611 -5.36 -47.23 -4.65
C ILE A 611 -6.48 -47.67 -5.61
N CYS A 612 -6.20 -47.72 -6.91
CA CYS A 612 -7.19 -48.03 -7.94
C CYS A 612 -7.73 -49.47 -7.81
N GLU A 613 -6.89 -50.39 -7.32
CA GLU A 613 -7.26 -51.80 -7.12
C GLU A 613 -8.33 -51.98 -6.03
N ASN A 614 -8.64 -50.96 -5.24
CA ASN A 614 -9.75 -51.01 -4.28
C ASN A 614 -11.13 -51.05 -4.95
N CYS A 615 -11.24 -50.55 -6.18
CA CYS A 615 -12.53 -50.38 -6.86
C CYS A 615 -12.55 -50.98 -8.28
N HIS A 616 -11.40 -51.04 -8.96
CA HIS A 616 -11.27 -51.49 -10.35
C HIS A 616 -10.66 -52.90 -10.46
N GLU A 617 -11.16 -53.86 -9.68
CA GLU A 617 -10.63 -55.23 -9.66
C GLU A 617 -10.76 -55.96 -11.01
N ASP A 618 -11.86 -55.73 -11.73
CA ASP A 618 -12.14 -56.39 -13.02
C ASP A 618 -11.21 -55.86 -14.13
N GLU A 619 -10.99 -54.55 -14.18
CA GLU A 619 -10.03 -53.92 -15.10
C GLU A 619 -8.58 -54.33 -14.78
N LEU A 620 -8.29 -54.61 -13.51
CA LEU A 620 -7.00 -55.14 -13.07
C LEU A 620 -6.74 -56.53 -13.65
N MET A 621 -7.75 -57.41 -13.61
CA MET A 621 -7.63 -58.76 -14.14
C MET A 621 -7.31 -58.77 -15.64
N ASP A 622 -7.91 -57.86 -16.40
CA ASP A 622 -7.65 -57.73 -17.84
C ASP A 622 -6.32 -57.03 -18.15
N SER A 623 -5.89 -56.09 -17.31
CA SER A 623 -4.63 -55.34 -17.51
C SER A 623 -3.37 -56.13 -17.13
N HIS A 624 -3.46 -57.09 -16.21
CA HIS A 624 -2.36 -57.98 -15.83
C HIS A 624 -1.80 -58.80 -17.00
N ASP A 625 -2.63 -59.09 -18.01
CA ASP A 625 -2.21 -59.80 -19.23
C ASP A 625 -1.68 -58.86 -20.34
N SER A 626 -1.61 -57.55 -20.07
CA SER A 626 -1.10 -56.56 -21.03
C SER A 626 0.44 -56.53 -21.10
N THR A 627 0.96 -56.16 -22.28
CA THR A 627 2.40 -55.97 -22.48
C THR A 627 2.98 -54.82 -21.64
N HIS A 628 2.16 -53.81 -21.30
CA HIS A 628 2.58 -52.67 -20.49
C HIS A 628 2.73 -53.07 -19.02
N PHE A 629 1.82 -53.89 -18.50
CA PHE A 629 1.95 -54.45 -17.15
C PHE A 629 3.16 -55.40 -17.05
N ALA A 630 3.39 -56.24 -18.06
CA ALA A 630 4.59 -57.07 -18.14
C ALA A 630 5.90 -56.27 -18.20
N ALA A 631 5.85 -55.02 -18.67
CA ALA A 631 6.96 -54.07 -18.66
C ALA A 631 7.11 -53.32 -17.33
N GLY A 632 6.24 -53.59 -16.35
CA GLY A 632 6.27 -52.97 -15.03
C GLY A 632 5.52 -51.64 -14.91
N MET A 633 4.70 -51.27 -15.90
CA MET A 633 3.87 -50.06 -15.79
C MET A 633 2.63 -50.30 -14.93
N SER A 634 2.23 -49.26 -14.22
CA SER A 634 1.06 -49.16 -13.35
C SER A 634 -0.02 -48.27 -13.96
N CYS A 635 -1.21 -48.26 -13.35
CA CYS A 635 -2.32 -47.40 -13.78
C CYS A 635 -1.93 -45.92 -13.76
N LEU A 636 -1.16 -45.50 -12.75
CA LEU A 636 -0.76 -44.10 -12.56
C LEU A 636 0.18 -43.60 -13.66
N ASP A 637 1.00 -44.48 -14.25
CA ASP A 637 1.93 -44.12 -15.33
C ASP A 637 1.22 -43.64 -16.60
N CYS A 638 -0.07 -44.00 -16.76
CA CYS A 638 -0.89 -43.56 -17.88
C CYS A 638 -1.98 -42.57 -17.45
N HIS A 639 -2.69 -42.88 -16.37
CA HIS A 639 -3.88 -42.13 -15.96
C HIS A 639 -3.55 -40.88 -15.13
N LYS A 640 -2.36 -40.79 -14.51
CA LYS A 640 -1.96 -39.62 -13.73
C LYS A 640 -0.82 -38.86 -14.44
N ASN A 641 -1.13 -38.32 -15.61
CA ASN A 641 -0.19 -37.47 -16.35
C ASN A 641 -0.12 -36.07 -15.75
N THR A 642 0.97 -35.75 -15.05
CA THR A 642 1.16 -34.44 -14.39
C THR A 642 1.90 -33.41 -15.23
N GLU A 643 2.18 -33.67 -16.52
CA GLU A 643 2.89 -32.70 -17.37
C GLU A 643 1.99 -31.57 -17.91
N LYS A 644 0.67 -31.78 -17.94
CA LYS A 644 -0.30 -30.79 -18.44
C LYS A 644 -1.23 -30.22 -17.38
N ASN A 645 -1.50 -30.99 -16.33
CA ASN A 645 -2.35 -30.60 -15.22
C ASN A 645 -1.91 -31.37 -13.95
N THR A 646 -2.73 -31.41 -12.91
CA THR A 646 -2.40 -32.09 -11.64
C THR A 646 -2.48 -33.61 -11.74
N GLY A 647 -3.02 -34.13 -12.84
CA GLY A 647 -3.27 -35.55 -13.07
C GLY A 647 -4.57 -36.09 -12.45
N HIS A 648 -5.43 -35.24 -11.88
CA HIS A 648 -6.69 -35.64 -11.24
C HIS A 648 -7.91 -35.72 -12.17
N THR A 649 -7.70 -35.49 -13.47
CA THR A 649 -8.69 -35.83 -14.51
C THR A 649 -8.78 -37.34 -14.75
N PHE A 650 -7.71 -38.07 -14.47
CA PHE A 650 -7.53 -39.52 -14.69
C PHE A 650 -7.71 -40.01 -16.14
N ASP A 651 -7.77 -39.07 -17.09
CA ASP A 651 -7.93 -39.36 -18.51
C ASP A 651 -6.60 -39.66 -19.18
N VAL A 652 -6.63 -40.61 -20.13
CA VAL A 652 -5.47 -40.96 -20.97
C VAL A 652 -5.66 -40.32 -22.33
N ALA A 653 -4.83 -39.33 -22.63
CA ALA A 653 -4.79 -38.69 -23.94
C ALA A 653 -3.59 -39.18 -24.78
N SER A 654 -3.63 -38.91 -26.09
CA SER A 654 -2.65 -39.45 -27.06
C SER A 654 -1.21 -39.01 -26.78
N ASP A 655 -1.05 -37.87 -26.12
CA ASP A 655 0.22 -37.30 -25.67
C ASP A 655 0.86 -38.09 -24.54
N THR A 656 0.09 -38.70 -23.62
CA THR A 656 0.63 -39.63 -22.61
C THR A 656 1.45 -40.74 -23.27
N CYS A 657 0.99 -41.25 -24.42
CA CYS A 657 1.70 -42.26 -25.20
C CYS A 657 2.99 -41.72 -25.83
N VAL A 658 2.99 -40.45 -26.27
CA VAL A 658 4.12 -39.81 -26.96
C VAL A 658 5.32 -39.63 -26.03
N LEU A 659 5.12 -39.51 -24.71
CA LEU A 659 6.20 -39.41 -23.73
C LEU A 659 7.15 -40.60 -23.77
N CYS A 660 6.60 -41.80 -23.97
CA CYS A 660 7.38 -43.05 -23.97
C CYS A 660 7.68 -43.57 -25.39
N HIS A 661 6.82 -43.27 -26.37
CA HIS A 661 6.91 -43.84 -27.72
C HIS A 661 7.37 -42.84 -28.81
N GLY A 662 7.48 -41.54 -28.49
CA GLY A 662 7.93 -40.51 -29.44
C GLY A 662 7.00 -40.34 -30.66
N GLN A 663 7.53 -39.80 -31.77
CA GLN A 663 6.77 -39.56 -33.01
C GLN A 663 6.34 -40.85 -33.76
N ASP A 664 6.78 -42.02 -33.29
CA ASP A 664 6.44 -43.31 -33.89
C ASP A 664 5.14 -43.90 -33.32
N ALA A 665 4.48 -43.22 -32.37
CA ALA A 665 3.13 -43.55 -31.91
C ALA A 665 2.12 -43.25 -33.05
N HIS A 666 1.41 -44.27 -33.54
CA HIS A 666 0.42 -44.17 -34.61
C HIS A 666 -0.96 -44.66 -34.17
#